data_AF-A0A0C9YVN6-F1
#
_entry.id   AF-A0A0C9YVN6-F1
#
_cell.length_a   1.000
_cell.length_b   1.000
_cell.length_c   1.000
_cell.angle_alpha   90.00
_cell.angle_beta   90.00
_cell.angle_gamma   90.00
#
_symmetry.space_group_name_H-M   'P 1'
#
loop_
_entity.id
_entity.type
_entity.pdbx_description
1 polymer ?
#
loop_
_entity_poly.entity_id
_entity_poly.type
_entity_poly.pdbx_seq_one_letter_code
_entity_poly.pdbx_strand_id
1 'polypeptide(L)'
;MNQTTRYLCVCKKYNFGRPHSVSLPTWYEHIQQAESDEERQRIRSAKALDDPCHPGTPSNPDHAAPSARRAAVVQAMSKRWHESTENTSRGRRKSARTTSSQHPPTILDYRTESSNLTLPQSPCPSLHRDPTPPPSPQHDPTPCPSPCGDPTPPPLPRGDPTPPPLPSHELYDSAPTEHPPHDLSDNPEVPLDHRDIIYQRRSQPTVDIEALARSAILRHMQESMQLIRALVNASLEDPVSKLDDDALSRLRSPPNYVVSISSPGVRYSISTYLALENASQKAYNRVCHAARQNFPDAAGINEVLSFYNVERTIAMYTGVHSLEHDMCRNTCLAFTGPFSALECCPTCGTSRWIEEVLQGTRSHSKVPAQKFTTIPIGPQIQALYRHTSTAADMDYLRKRTNEVLSHIRNTGQIPVLDDVVMGWDYIGAVLDGDIKPDDVVLMVSLDGAQLFDSKESDCWIYIWIIVNLPPDKRYRKLHVCPGGFIPGPNKPKNVDSFLFPGFHHLAALQNEGLSIWNAQTDTRYISYPYLLFTTADGPGLVYWDGMVGHSGKNGCRVYCGTLGRRKHHGKHYYPALLQPRDRSIHGSNHPDIDVFNLPLGGSTEYTENLKVIVAVANMTQWASKKTETGLTKPPLILGLKPTRCLGIPLCMTTDIMHLAGNISDLLISLWRGTMDCSPGDDKDNWDWTVLADENTWREHGEEIEHAGLCLPSSYDRKPRNIAEKINTQYKTWEFQLYTFGLAPIFLYNVLPMAYWTNFCKLVRGFQIMCQTAITHDEILDAHALLCGWEFEFENLYYNLRECRLQFVRPCVHQVVHLVSEAIHKGPPICYAQWTMERTIGNLGEQIRQPSKPFANISREGVRRCQINSLLSVMPELNESTECLPQGAVDLGDGYALLRKRAKHPIAPQGDVALAISQFLGPGHELPHIQKWARLRLPNGQIARSAWRECLRPPDRVRISRNVKFFHEGEIRCGEVQYFTRLAVSNMPANENQQRFNFIDIAVVRMYSLPDHHLLRLSSQVMAASLLLEELKVIRVKCIEGVIAMIPRHIQTHSGSDMTMYCMMERPGYNVSNLGIMYGVYENDDDDEGNDVE
;
A
#
# COMPACT_ATOMS: atom_id res chain seq x y z
N MET A 1 28.40 9.71 12.97
CA MET A 1 28.13 11.10 13.43
C MET A 1 28.22 12.01 12.22
N ASN A 2 27.29 12.97 12.06
CA ASN A 2 27.38 14.08 11.11
C ASN A 2 26.72 15.30 11.79
N GLN A 3 27.52 16.18 12.38
CA GLN A 3 27.04 17.48 12.87
C GLN A 3 27.12 18.49 11.72
N THR A 4 26.03 19.19 11.44
CA THR A 4 25.94 20.13 10.32
C THR A 4 26.56 21.47 10.73
N THR A 5 27.78 21.75 10.28
CA THR A 5 28.47 23.04 10.50
C THR A 5 27.57 24.21 10.10
N ARG A 6 27.40 25.18 11.01
CA ARG A 6 26.51 26.34 10.80
C ARG A 6 27.32 27.62 10.59
N TYR A 7 26.82 28.46 9.71
CA TYR A 7 27.44 29.72 9.33
C TYR A 7 26.62 30.89 9.89
N LEU A 8 27.29 31.99 10.23
CA LEU A 8 26.63 33.21 10.67
C LEU A 8 26.37 34.10 9.45
N CYS A 9 25.15 34.61 9.31
CA CYS A 9 24.75 35.49 8.22
C CYS A 9 24.23 36.82 8.76
N VAL A 10 24.51 37.91 8.05
CA VAL A 10 24.13 39.29 8.39
C VAL A 10 23.44 40.01 7.22
N CYS A 11 22.73 39.26 6.37
CA CYS A 11 21.94 39.86 5.28
C CYS A 11 20.76 40.70 5.82
N LYS A 12 20.43 41.77 5.11
CA LYS A 12 19.27 42.63 5.38
C LYS A 12 17.97 41.90 5.12
N LYS A 13 17.91 41.11 4.04
CA LYS A 13 16.69 40.48 3.52
C LYS A 13 15.98 39.53 4.52
N TYR A 14 16.74 38.70 5.24
CA TYR A 14 16.16 37.64 6.07
C TYR A 14 16.17 37.90 7.59
N ASN A 15 16.97 38.86 8.07
CA ASN A 15 16.99 39.24 9.50
C ASN A 15 17.39 40.71 9.74
N PHE A 16 17.10 41.61 8.80
CA PHE A 16 17.35 43.06 8.93
C PHE A 16 18.81 43.42 9.29
N GLY A 17 19.77 42.63 8.80
CA GLY A 17 21.21 42.82 9.05
C GLY A 17 21.72 42.22 10.36
N ARG A 18 20.84 41.64 11.19
CA ARG A 18 21.22 41.01 12.45
C ARG A 18 21.81 39.61 12.23
N PRO A 19 22.87 39.22 12.98
CA PRO A 19 23.43 37.87 12.92
C PRO A 19 22.37 36.78 13.12
N HIS A 20 22.35 35.79 12.23
CA HIS A 20 21.52 34.59 12.35
C HIS A 20 22.25 33.36 11.81
N SER A 21 21.94 32.20 12.36
CA SER A 21 22.60 30.93 12.05
C SER A 21 21.93 30.24 10.86
N VAL A 22 22.71 29.89 9.83
CA VAL A 22 22.23 29.31 8.56
C VAL A 22 23.07 28.09 8.14
N SER A 23 22.54 27.28 7.22
CA SER A 23 23.31 26.20 6.57
C SER A 23 24.32 26.77 5.55
N LEU A 24 25.35 26.01 5.18
CA LEU A 24 26.30 26.43 4.15
C LEU A 24 25.64 26.71 2.78
N PRO A 25 24.73 25.87 2.25
CA PRO A 25 23.93 26.22 1.06
C PRO A 25 23.17 27.54 1.21
N THR A 26 22.45 27.73 2.32
CA THR A 26 21.68 28.96 2.61
C THR A 26 22.59 30.19 2.71
N TRP A 27 23.80 30.05 3.26
CA TRP A 27 24.78 31.14 3.34
C TRP A 27 25.27 31.58 1.96
N TYR A 28 25.55 30.65 1.05
CA TYR A 28 25.87 30.96 -0.35
C TYR A 28 24.68 31.58 -1.09
N GLU A 29 23.46 31.09 -0.86
CA GLU A 29 22.24 31.67 -1.43
C GLU A 29 22.04 33.12 -0.95
N HIS A 30 22.22 33.40 0.35
CA HIS A 30 22.16 34.77 0.89
C HIS A 30 23.22 35.70 0.28
N ILE A 31 24.41 35.18 -0.10
CA ILE A 31 25.42 35.96 -0.84
C ILE A 31 24.99 36.23 -2.30
N GLN A 32 24.34 35.27 -2.97
CA GLN A 32 23.84 35.47 -4.33
C GLN A 32 22.67 36.49 -4.35
N GLN A 33 21.79 36.44 -3.35
CA GLN A 33 20.62 37.30 -3.23
C GLN A 33 20.88 38.67 -2.58
N ALA A 34 22.12 38.96 -2.15
CA ALA A 34 22.50 40.25 -1.59
C ALA A 34 22.51 41.35 -2.67
N GLU A 35 21.94 42.52 -2.33
CA GLU A 35 21.59 43.57 -3.28
C GLU A 35 22.77 44.49 -3.65
N SER A 36 23.85 44.47 -2.87
CA SER A 36 25.09 45.19 -3.16
C SER A 36 26.34 44.38 -2.79
N ASP A 37 27.48 44.70 -3.41
CA ASP A 37 28.74 44.04 -3.09
C ASP A 37 29.23 44.33 -1.66
N GLU A 38 28.87 45.48 -1.06
CA GLU A 38 29.07 45.71 0.37
C GLU A 38 28.31 44.70 1.25
N GLU A 39 27.09 44.32 0.87
CA GLU A 39 26.31 43.34 1.62
C GLU A 39 26.90 41.95 1.43
N ARG A 40 27.32 41.59 0.21
CA ARG A 40 28.07 40.35 -0.06
C ARG A 40 29.34 40.28 0.78
N GLN A 41 30.08 41.38 0.88
CA GLN A 41 31.32 41.46 1.64
C GLN A 41 31.07 41.38 3.16
N ARG A 42 29.97 41.98 3.66
CA ARG A 42 29.48 41.79 5.05
C ARG A 42 29.09 40.35 5.37
N ILE A 43 28.37 39.67 4.48
CA ILE A 43 27.99 38.26 4.71
C ILE A 43 29.23 37.36 4.67
N ARG A 44 30.20 37.65 3.77
CA ARG A 44 31.47 36.91 3.66
C ARG A 44 32.41 37.08 4.86
N SER A 45 32.36 38.20 5.58
CA SER A 45 33.24 38.46 6.73
C SER A 45 32.72 37.89 8.06
N ALA A 46 31.42 37.58 8.18
CA ALA A 46 30.81 36.98 9.38
C ALA A 46 31.08 35.47 9.52
N LYS A 47 32.34 35.03 9.45
CA LYS A 47 32.70 33.60 9.36
C LYS A 47 32.47 32.81 10.66
N ALA A 48 32.06 31.55 10.43
CA ALA A 48 32.20 30.33 11.25
C ALA A 48 32.13 30.43 12.78
N LEU A 49 31.16 29.72 13.36
CA LEU A 49 31.32 29.13 14.69
C LEU A 49 32.07 27.78 14.52
N ASP A 50 33.02 27.53 15.42
CA ASP A 50 33.95 26.36 15.49
C ASP A 50 35.31 26.53 14.76
N ASP A 51 36.32 27.04 15.48
CA ASP A 51 37.76 26.87 15.22
C ASP A 51 38.53 26.86 16.57
N PRO A 52 39.17 25.75 16.99
CA PRO A 52 39.61 25.57 18.39
C PRO A 52 41.09 25.90 18.64
N CYS A 53 41.39 27.11 19.14
CA CYS A 53 42.76 27.51 19.49
C CYS A 53 42.91 28.26 20.83
N HIS A 54 43.72 27.66 21.72
CA HIS A 54 44.28 28.18 22.98
C HIS A 54 43.37 28.43 24.21
N PRO A 55 43.93 28.37 25.46
CA PRO A 55 43.18 27.88 26.63
C PRO A 55 43.13 28.81 27.86
N GLY A 56 42.16 28.59 28.75
CA GLY A 56 42.09 29.24 30.06
C GLY A 56 40.97 28.69 30.96
N THR A 57 41.34 27.87 31.95
CA THR A 57 40.51 27.38 33.07
C THR A 57 40.61 28.30 34.31
N PRO A 58 39.80 28.12 35.39
CA PRO A 58 38.53 27.40 35.54
C PRO A 58 37.42 28.19 36.30
N SER A 59 36.16 27.75 36.24
CA SER A 59 35.23 27.68 37.41
C SER A 59 33.89 27.00 37.06
N ASN A 60 33.19 26.52 38.09
CA ASN A 60 31.92 25.79 38.10
C ASN A 60 31.02 26.45 39.20
N PRO A 61 29.72 26.16 39.36
CA PRO A 61 28.68 25.65 38.44
C PRO A 61 27.43 26.58 38.38
N ASP A 62 26.35 26.19 37.68
CA ASP A 62 25.00 25.93 38.26
C ASP A 62 23.82 25.83 37.25
N HIS A 63 22.67 25.32 37.71
CA HIS A 63 21.53 24.86 36.90
C HIS A 63 20.37 25.87 36.70
N ALA A 64 19.70 25.79 35.53
CA ALA A 64 18.26 26.09 35.36
C ALA A 64 17.66 25.29 34.18
N ALA A 65 16.38 24.89 34.25
CA ALA A 65 15.79 23.88 33.36
C ALA A 65 14.69 24.39 32.39
N PRO A 66 14.47 23.76 31.22
CA PRO A 66 13.51 24.23 30.20
C PRO A 66 12.17 23.46 30.15
N SER A 67 11.26 23.69 31.11
CA SER A 67 9.93 23.04 31.12
C SER A 67 8.96 23.55 30.04
N ALA A 68 8.96 24.86 29.77
CA ALA A 68 7.96 25.54 28.94
C ALA A 68 7.90 25.10 27.46
N ARG A 69 8.90 24.37 26.95
CA ARG A 69 8.99 23.98 25.53
C ARG A 69 8.25 22.69 25.17
N ARG A 70 7.83 21.87 26.15
CA ARG A 70 7.15 20.58 25.89
C ARG A 70 5.66 20.75 25.55
N ALA A 71 4.93 21.58 26.30
CA ALA A 71 3.47 21.75 26.12
C ALA A 71 3.06 22.21 24.70
N ALA A 72 3.83 23.13 24.10
CA ALA A 72 3.56 23.66 22.77
C ALA A 72 3.72 22.63 21.63
N VAL A 73 4.43 21.52 21.86
CA VAL A 73 4.64 20.47 20.85
C VAL A 73 3.50 19.46 20.86
N VAL A 74 2.91 19.15 22.03
CA VAL A 74 1.75 18.24 22.14
C VAL A 74 0.53 18.83 21.42
N GLN A 75 0.28 20.13 21.54
CA GLN A 75 -0.78 20.80 20.78
C GLN A 75 -0.63 20.68 19.25
N ALA A 76 0.60 20.53 18.73
CA ALA A 76 0.81 20.34 17.29
C ALA A 76 0.35 18.96 16.80
N MET A 77 0.26 17.95 17.67
CA MET A 77 -0.30 16.63 17.31
C MET A 77 -1.82 16.68 17.18
N SER A 78 -2.53 17.28 18.14
CA SER A 78 -3.99 17.47 18.05
C SER A 78 -4.36 18.37 16.85
N LYS A 79 -3.53 19.37 16.54
CA LYS A 79 -3.66 20.19 15.32
C LYS A 79 -3.52 19.38 14.01
N ARG A 80 -2.66 18.36 13.98
CA ARG A 80 -2.50 17.43 12.84
C ARG A 80 -3.77 16.60 12.58
N TRP A 81 -4.62 16.42 13.60
CA TRP A 81 -5.94 15.79 13.48
C TRP A 81 -7.00 16.79 12.98
N HIS A 82 -7.04 18.01 13.52
CA HIS A 82 -7.99 19.05 13.11
C HIS A 82 -7.77 19.60 11.68
N GLU A 83 -6.52 19.76 11.23
CA GLU A 83 -6.21 20.26 9.88
C GLU A 83 -6.62 19.28 8.76
N SER A 84 -6.88 18.01 9.11
CA SER A 84 -7.50 17.03 8.21
C SER A 84 -8.99 17.34 7.93
N THR A 85 -9.69 18.00 8.87
CA THR A 85 -11.16 18.11 8.85
C THR A 85 -11.76 19.41 8.29
N GLU A 86 -11.05 20.54 8.26
CA GLU A 86 -11.68 21.82 7.90
C GLU A 86 -11.87 22.06 6.39
N ASN A 87 -11.21 21.31 5.51
CA ASN A 87 -11.17 21.57 4.07
C ASN A 87 -12.41 21.08 3.28
N THR A 88 -13.62 21.37 3.77
CA THR A 88 -14.83 21.43 2.93
C THR A 88 -15.56 22.77 3.06
N SER A 89 -15.38 23.62 2.05
CA SER A 89 -16.15 24.83 1.73
C SER A 89 -16.23 25.96 2.78
N ARG A 90 -15.36 26.96 2.64
CA ARG A 90 -15.76 28.39 2.61
C ARG A 90 -14.64 29.29 2.07
N GLY A 91 -14.97 30.22 1.18
CA GLY A 91 -14.01 31.18 0.61
C GLY A 91 -13.72 32.35 1.56
N ARG A 92 -12.44 32.68 1.78
CA ARG A 92 -12.03 33.86 2.54
C ARG A 92 -12.19 35.14 1.70
N ARG A 93 -13.15 36.00 2.04
CA ARG A 93 -13.02 37.45 1.78
C ARG A 93 -12.17 38.07 2.89
N LYS A 94 -11.21 38.92 2.53
CA LYS A 94 -10.46 39.75 3.49
C LYS A 94 -11.34 40.90 3.98
N SER A 95 -11.22 41.23 5.26
CA SER A 95 -11.36 42.60 5.75
C SER A 95 -10.34 42.80 6.87
N ALA A 96 -9.89 44.02 7.09
CA ALA A 96 -8.81 44.34 8.01
C ALA A 96 -9.31 45.21 9.17
N ARG A 97 -8.76 45.00 10.37
CA ARG A 97 -8.57 46.11 11.32
C ARG A 97 -7.40 45.87 12.26
N THR A 98 -6.78 46.99 12.62
CA THR A 98 -5.65 47.14 13.53
C THR A 98 -6.07 47.02 14.99
N THR A 99 -5.17 46.52 15.83
CA THR A 99 -5.07 46.85 17.26
C THR A 99 -3.60 47.06 17.60
N SER A 100 -3.27 48.20 18.20
CA SER A 100 -1.90 48.63 18.49
C SER A 100 -1.40 48.18 19.87
N SER A 101 -0.08 48.11 20.03
CA SER A 101 0.62 47.80 21.29
C SER A 101 0.61 48.95 22.31
N GLN A 102 0.56 48.59 23.59
CA GLN A 102 0.82 49.43 24.77
C GLN A 102 1.48 48.53 25.84
N HIS A 103 2.42 48.93 26.69
CA HIS A 103 3.17 50.20 26.86
C HIS A 103 4.56 49.90 27.51
N PRO A 104 5.61 50.70 27.24
CA PRO A 104 6.70 50.96 28.19
C PRO A 104 6.38 52.17 29.10
N PRO A 105 7.03 52.35 30.26
CA PRO A 105 6.57 53.28 31.30
C PRO A 105 7.37 54.60 31.44
N THR A 106 6.78 55.56 32.17
CA THR A 106 7.42 56.69 32.90
C THR A 106 7.99 57.84 32.01
N ILE A 107 7.22 58.93 31.77
CA ILE A 107 7.23 60.22 32.51
C ILE A 107 8.48 61.08 32.18
N LEU A 108 8.36 62.34 31.73
CA LEU A 108 7.95 63.50 32.55
C LEU A 108 7.31 64.69 31.76
N ASP A 109 6.46 65.44 32.47
CA ASP A 109 6.18 66.90 32.43
C ASP A 109 4.87 67.56 31.87
N TYR A 110 4.32 68.40 32.77
CA TYR A 110 3.36 69.53 32.74
C TYR A 110 2.09 69.62 31.85
N ARG A 111 0.93 69.73 32.55
CA ARG A 111 -0.18 70.73 32.53
C ARG A 111 -0.67 71.34 31.18
N THR A 112 -1.94 71.72 30.95
CA THR A 112 -3.00 72.25 31.86
C THR A 112 -4.43 72.18 31.23
N GLU A 113 -5.48 72.24 32.05
CA GLU A 113 -6.80 72.93 31.87
C GLU A 113 -7.71 72.80 30.61
N SER A 114 -8.78 71.99 30.78
CA SER A 114 -10.22 72.35 30.77
C SER A 114 -10.97 73.02 29.57
N SER A 115 -12.16 72.43 29.26
CA SER A 115 -13.43 73.10 28.84
C SER A 115 -13.50 73.71 27.40
N ASN A 116 -14.64 74.11 26.80
CA ASN A 116 -16.08 73.77 26.90
C ASN A 116 -16.85 74.34 25.67
N LEU A 117 -17.91 73.68 25.18
CA LEU A 117 -18.98 74.23 24.30
C LEU A 117 -18.47 74.76 22.90
N THR A 118 -19.24 75.20 21.88
CA THR A 118 -20.71 75.34 21.63
C THR A 118 -21.05 75.18 20.11
N LEU A 119 -22.35 75.09 19.80
CA LEU A 119 -23.06 75.25 18.50
C LEU A 119 -22.99 76.69 17.91
N PRO A 120 -23.70 77.11 16.82
CA PRO A 120 -24.38 76.42 15.68
C PRO A 120 -24.10 77.04 14.28
N GLN A 121 -24.71 76.55 13.18
CA GLN A 121 -25.73 77.28 12.35
C GLN A 121 -26.18 76.52 11.08
N SER A 122 -27.33 76.93 10.52
CA SER A 122 -28.11 76.29 9.42
C SER A 122 -28.01 77.14 8.11
N PRO A 123 -28.80 76.98 6.98
CA PRO A 123 -30.22 76.56 6.85
C PRO A 123 -30.56 75.55 5.72
N CYS A 124 -31.86 75.23 5.60
CA CYS A 124 -32.50 74.42 4.56
C CYS A 124 -33.33 75.31 3.61
N PRO A 125 -33.85 74.82 2.46
CA PRO A 125 -35.29 74.54 2.41
C PRO A 125 -35.79 73.42 1.44
N SER A 126 -36.58 72.48 1.98
CA SER A 126 -37.97 72.06 1.60
C SER A 126 -38.33 71.57 0.16
N LEU A 127 -39.42 70.82 -0.13
CA LEU A 127 -40.74 70.61 0.53
C LEU A 127 -41.33 69.17 0.34
N HIS A 128 -42.00 68.64 1.39
CA HIS A 128 -43.23 67.78 1.40
C HIS A 128 -43.32 66.41 0.66
N ARG A 129 -44.16 65.42 1.05
CA ARG A 129 -45.25 65.32 2.08
C ARG A 129 -45.49 63.86 2.58
N ASP A 130 -46.15 63.71 3.73
CA ASP A 130 -46.43 62.45 4.49
C ASP A 130 -47.92 61.95 4.39
N PRO A 131 -48.56 61.18 5.34
CA PRO A 131 -48.47 59.70 5.55
C PRO A 131 -49.80 58.91 5.89
N THR A 132 -49.83 57.56 5.74
CA THR A 132 -50.58 56.52 6.56
C THR A 132 -52.15 56.52 6.72
N PRO A 133 -52.89 55.49 7.25
CA PRO A 133 -52.70 54.01 7.32
C PRO A 133 -53.88 53.08 6.78
N PRO A 134 -54.91 52.49 7.48
CA PRO A 134 -55.74 51.31 7.02
C PRO A 134 -57.30 51.54 7.10
N PRO A 135 -58.30 50.59 7.23
CA PRO A 135 -58.35 49.10 7.30
C PRO A 135 -59.52 48.40 6.48
N SER A 136 -60.03 47.23 6.95
CA SER A 136 -61.08 46.30 6.41
C SER A 136 -62.57 46.72 6.67
N PRO A 137 -63.69 46.03 6.24
CA PRO A 137 -63.96 44.55 6.28
C PRO A 137 -64.95 43.88 5.23
N GLN A 138 -65.17 42.56 5.38
CA GLN A 138 -66.39 41.71 5.15
C GLN A 138 -67.13 41.60 3.78
N HIS A 139 -67.31 40.35 3.29
CA HIS A 139 -68.62 39.65 3.28
C HIS A 139 -68.53 38.14 2.89
N ASP A 140 -69.37 37.30 3.52
CA ASP A 140 -69.62 35.84 3.32
C ASP A 140 -70.93 35.60 2.50
N PRO A 141 -71.36 34.36 2.07
CA PRO A 141 -71.08 33.04 2.66
C PRO A 141 -70.90 31.78 1.74
N THR A 142 -70.66 30.66 2.45
CA THR A 142 -70.70 29.19 2.21
C THR A 142 -71.93 28.61 1.45
N PRO A 143 -72.01 27.28 1.06
CA PRO A 143 -71.52 26.08 1.79
C PRO A 143 -70.96 24.85 1.01
N CYS A 144 -70.43 23.88 1.78
CA CYS A 144 -70.16 22.49 1.37
C CYS A 144 -71.39 21.57 1.61
N PRO A 145 -71.40 20.32 1.11
CA PRO A 145 -71.26 19.19 2.05
C PRO A 145 -70.56 17.91 1.50
N SER A 146 -70.38 16.91 2.38
CA SER A 146 -70.09 15.48 2.10
C SER A 146 -71.34 14.62 2.45
N PRO A 147 -71.37 13.26 2.52
CA PRO A 147 -70.42 12.19 2.14
C PRO A 147 -71.07 10.92 1.47
N CYS A 148 -70.30 9.81 1.35
CA CYS A 148 -70.71 8.37 1.29
C CYS A 148 -71.39 7.74 0.04
N GLY A 149 -70.99 6.48 -0.29
CA GLY A 149 -71.78 5.52 -1.10
C GLY A 149 -70.97 4.48 -1.93
N ASP A 150 -70.94 3.21 -1.50
CA ASP A 150 -70.36 2.03 -2.21
C ASP A 150 -71.46 1.18 -2.89
N PRO A 151 -71.21 0.37 -3.96
CA PRO A 151 -71.06 -1.09 -3.77
C PRO A 151 -70.24 -1.88 -4.85
N THR A 152 -70.05 -3.20 -4.63
CA THR A 152 -69.38 -4.22 -5.50
C THR A 152 -70.14 -5.58 -5.40
N PRO A 153 -69.67 -6.75 -5.95
CA PRO A 153 -69.07 -7.15 -7.24
C PRO A 153 -70.11 -8.02 -8.04
N PRO A 154 -69.93 -9.29 -8.51
CA PRO A 154 -68.89 -10.06 -9.27
C PRO A 154 -69.47 -10.54 -10.66
N PRO A 155 -69.21 -11.74 -11.29
CA PRO A 155 -68.14 -12.76 -11.24
C PRO A 155 -67.54 -13.18 -12.64
N LEU A 156 -66.72 -14.26 -12.67
CA LEU A 156 -65.98 -14.87 -13.81
C LEU A 156 -66.80 -15.88 -14.67
N PRO A 157 -66.23 -16.42 -15.76
CA PRO A 157 -65.75 -17.83 -15.72
C PRO A 157 -64.37 -18.11 -16.38
N ARG A 158 -63.94 -19.38 -16.43
CA ARG A 158 -62.61 -19.90 -16.88
C ARG A 158 -62.69 -20.74 -18.17
N GLY A 159 -61.56 -20.99 -18.85
CA GLY A 159 -61.41 -22.13 -19.79
C GLY A 159 -60.12 -22.18 -20.64
N ASP A 160 -59.25 -23.17 -20.37
CA ASP A 160 -58.26 -23.77 -21.31
C ASP A 160 -58.99 -24.73 -22.29
N PRO A 161 -58.41 -25.22 -23.44
CA PRO A 161 -56.98 -25.57 -23.65
C PRO A 161 -56.37 -25.37 -25.07
N THR A 162 -55.14 -25.86 -25.25
CA THR A 162 -54.38 -26.09 -26.51
C THR A 162 -54.54 -27.54 -27.03
N PRO A 163 -53.89 -27.99 -28.14
CA PRO A 163 -53.50 -27.38 -29.43
C PRO A 163 -54.31 -28.03 -30.61
N PRO A 164 -53.95 -28.01 -31.93
CA PRO A 164 -52.81 -28.75 -32.53
C PRO A 164 -52.14 -27.98 -33.74
N PRO A 165 -51.66 -28.53 -34.89
CA PRO A 165 -50.28 -28.22 -35.34
C PRO A 165 -50.09 -27.76 -36.82
N LEU A 166 -48.80 -27.55 -37.17
CA LEU A 166 -48.10 -27.72 -38.48
C LEU A 166 -48.90 -28.30 -39.68
N PRO A 167 -48.62 -27.86 -40.94
CA PRO A 167 -47.47 -28.45 -41.65
C PRO A 167 -46.71 -27.63 -42.74
N SER A 168 -45.42 -27.98 -42.86
CA SER A 168 -44.65 -28.30 -44.09
C SER A 168 -44.38 -27.32 -45.26
N HIS A 169 -43.08 -27.13 -45.49
CA HIS A 169 -42.33 -27.37 -46.76
C HIS A 169 -42.27 -26.34 -47.92
N GLU A 170 -41.05 -26.27 -48.48
CA GLU A 170 -40.67 -26.02 -49.88
C GLU A 170 -40.81 -24.58 -50.46
N LEU A 171 -39.93 -24.11 -51.37
CA LEU A 171 -38.83 -24.76 -52.13
C LEU A 171 -37.63 -23.78 -52.38
N TYR A 172 -36.62 -24.23 -53.14
CA TYR A 172 -35.30 -23.60 -53.35
C TYR A 172 -35.25 -22.51 -54.44
N ASP A 173 -34.33 -21.55 -54.28
CA ASP A 173 -33.28 -21.19 -55.27
C ASP A 173 -32.28 -20.17 -54.62
N SER A 174 -31.00 -19.97 -54.97
CA SER A 174 -29.90 -20.74 -55.58
C SER A 174 -28.76 -19.75 -55.93
N ALA A 175 -27.83 -19.50 -54.98
CA ALA A 175 -26.39 -19.15 -55.17
C ALA A 175 -25.97 -18.01 -56.16
N PRO A 176 -24.67 -17.68 -56.38
CA PRO A 176 -23.45 -18.03 -55.62
C PRO A 176 -22.54 -16.84 -55.22
N THR A 177 -21.66 -17.07 -54.24
CA THR A 177 -20.29 -16.48 -54.22
C THR A 177 -19.32 -17.45 -53.52
N GLU A 178 -18.01 -17.29 -53.74
CA GLU A 178 -16.99 -18.34 -53.53
C GLU A 178 -16.30 -18.29 -52.15
N HIS A 179 -15.84 -19.46 -51.68
CA HIS A 179 -15.02 -19.63 -50.46
C HIS A 179 -13.59 -20.10 -50.79
N PRO A 180 -12.55 -19.52 -50.16
CA PRO A 180 -11.23 -20.16 -50.01
C PRO A 180 -11.30 -21.39 -49.07
N PRO A 181 -10.31 -22.30 -49.11
CA PRO A 181 -10.42 -23.63 -48.50
C PRO A 181 -10.25 -23.66 -46.97
N HIS A 182 -10.72 -24.76 -46.38
CA HIS A 182 -10.48 -25.14 -44.99
C HIS A 182 -8.98 -25.33 -44.70
N ASP A 183 -8.59 -25.02 -43.46
CA ASP A 183 -7.39 -25.56 -42.83
C ASP A 183 -7.82 -26.47 -41.66
N LEU A 184 -7.03 -27.52 -41.36
CA LEU A 184 -7.42 -28.60 -40.45
C LEU A 184 -6.53 -28.64 -39.20
N SER A 185 -7.10 -28.24 -38.06
CA SER A 185 -6.50 -28.40 -36.74
C SER A 185 -7.52 -28.90 -35.71
N ASP A 186 -7.95 -30.15 -35.85
CA ASP A 186 -8.71 -30.86 -34.82
C ASP A 186 -7.92 -30.90 -33.51
N ASN A 187 -8.34 -30.09 -32.55
CA ASN A 187 -7.94 -30.21 -31.15
C ASN A 187 -9.18 -29.92 -30.31
N PRO A 188 -9.76 -30.93 -29.62
CA PRO A 188 -11.08 -30.77 -29.01
C PRO A 188 -11.00 -29.95 -27.72
N GLU A 189 -11.13 -28.63 -27.84
CA GLU A 189 -11.57 -27.79 -26.73
C GLU A 189 -13.01 -28.15 -26.36
N VAL A 190 -13.16 -29.18 -25.52
CA VAL A 190 -14.41 -29.47 -24.84
C VAL A 190 -14.76 -28.24 -24.00
N PRO A 191 -15.91 -27.58 -24.23
CA PRO A 191 -16.37 -26.51 -23.36
C PRO A 191 -16.57 -27.09 -21.97
N LEU A 192 -15.73 -26.70 -21.02
CA LEU A 192 -15.84 -27.14 -19.63
C LEU A 192 -17.18 -26.63 -19.10
N ASP A 193 -18.13 -27.52 -18.84
CA ASP A 193 -19.42 -27.10 -18.30
C ASP A 193 -19.23 -26.72 -16.84
N HIS A 194 -19.22 -25.41 -16.55
CA HIS A 194 -18.83 -24.89 -15.23
C HIS A 194 -19.95 -25.00 -14.16
N ARG A 195 -21.08 -25.65 -14.48
CA ARG A 195 -22.31 -25.68 -13.66
C ARG A 195 -22.20 -26.42 -12.34
N ASP A 196 -21.22 -27.31 -12.20
CA ASP A 196 -21.05 -28.15 -11.00
C ASP A 196 -20.38 -27.42 -9.82
N ILE A 197 -19.82 -26.23 -10.04
CA ILE A 197 -19.19 -25.44 -8.96
C ILE A 197 -20.24 -24.49 -8.38
N ILE A 198 -20.62 -24.72 -7.12
CA ILE A 198 -21.42 -23.77 -6.32
C ILE A 198 -20.46 -22.73 -5.72
N TYR A 199 -20.73 -21.45 -5.97
CA TYR A 199 -19.94 -20.34 -5.43
C TYR A 199 -20.83 -19.14 -5.08
N GLN A 200 -20.35 -18.27 -4.19
CA GLN A 200 -21.01 -17.03 -3.81
C GLN A 200 -20.13 -15.83 -4.20
N ARG A 201 -20.16 -15.45 -5.48
CA ARG A 201 -19.61 -14.17 -5.93
C ARG A 201 -20.46 -13.05 -5.35
N ARG A 202 -19.81 -11.99 -4.85
CA ARG A 202 -20.51 -10.77 -4.40
C ARG A 202 -21.16 -10.10 -5.61
N SER A 203 -22.48 -10.00 -5.61
CA SER A 203 -23.26 -9.44 -6.72
C SER A 203 -22.87 -7.98 -6.99
N GLN A 204 -22.44 -7.67 -8.21
CA GLN A 204 -22.06 -6.31 -8.58
C GLN A 204 -23.26 -5.35 -8.48
N PRO A 205 -23.09 -4.14 -7.89
CA PRO A 205 -24.15 -3.14 -7.86
C PRO A 205 -24.54 -2.70 -9.28
N THR A 206 -25.77 -3.03 -9.69
CA THR A 206 -26.29 -2.63 -11.01
C THR A 206 -26.60 -1.12 -11.00
N VAL A 207 -25.93 -0.34 -11.86
CA VAL A 207 -26.08 1.12 -11.95
C VAL A 207 -26.39 1.53 -13.39
N ASP A 208 -27.57 2.11 -13.62
CA ASP A 208 -27.87 2.82 -14.87
C ASP A 208 -27.12 4.16 -14.88
N ILE A 209 -25.94 4.17 -15.52
CA ILE A 209 -25.08 5.34 -15.72
C ILE A 209 -25.81 6.48 -16.43
N GLU A 210 -26.74 6.17 -17.33
CA GLU A 210 -27.48 7.14 -18.11
C GLU A 210 -28.61 7.80 -17.30
N ALA A 211 -29.34 7.05 -16.48
CA ALA A 211 -30.27 7.63 -15.51
C ALA A 211 -29.54 8.43 -14.43
N LEU A 212 -28.41 7.92 -13.92
CA LEU A 212 -27.58 8.61 -12.94
C LEU A 212 -27.07 9.95 -13.51
N ALA A 213 -26.63 9.96 -14.77
CA ALA A 213 -26.21 11.18 -15.45
C ALA A 213 -27.36 12.18 -15.66
N ARG A 214 -28.56 11.71 -16.01
CA ARG A 214 -29.76 12.56 -16.12
C ARG A 214 -30.19 13.18 -14.78
N SER A 215 -29.91 12.53 -13.65
CA SER A 215 -30.20 13.06 -12.30
C SER A 215 -29.16 14.06 -11.76
N ALA A 216 -27.98 14.19 -12.37
CA ALA A 216 -26.89 15.00 -11.83
C ALA A 216 -27.19 16.52 -11.91
N ILE A 217 -27.57 17.13 -10.78
CA ILE A 217 -27.90 18.58 -10.71
C ILE A 217 -26.68 19.43 -10.32
N LEU A 218 -25.90 19.00 -9.32
CA LEU A 218 -24.74 19.78 -8.86
C LEU A 218 -23.60 19.71 -9.88
N ARG A 219 -22.98 20.87 -10.16
CA ARG A 219 -21.88 21.00 -11.16
C ARG A 219 -20.79 19.94 -11.01
N HIS A 220 -20.33 19.64 -9.79
CA HIS A 220 -19.26 18.65 -9.59
C HIS A 220 -19.74 17.21 -9.87
N MET A 221 -21.03 16.91 -9.65
CA MET A 221 -21.63 15.63 -10.04
C MET A 221 -21.73 15.53 -11.56
N GLN A 222 -22.11 16.63 -12.23
CA GLN A 222 -22.14 16.71 -13.70
C GLN A 222 -20.73 16.54 -14.30
N GLU A 223 -19.72 17.18 -13.74
CA GLU A 223 -18.31 17.04 -14.14
C GLU A 223 -17.80 15.59 -13.96
N SER A 224 -18.14 14.91 -12.86
CA SER A 224 -17.82 13.48 -12.68
C SER A 224 -18.61 12.57 -13.65
N MET A 225 -19.91 12.79 -13.84
CA MET A 225 -20.71 11.98 -14.78
C MET A 225 -20.31 12.20 -16.24
N GLN A 226 -19.78 13.37 -16.61
CA GLN A 226 -19.20 13.62 -17.94
C GLN A 226 -17.91 12.81 -18.15
N LEU A 227 -17.03 12.72 -17.14
CA LEU A 227 -15.85 11.85 -17.19
C LEU A 227 -16.26 10.36 -17.32
N ILE A 228 -17.23 9.91 -16.51
CA ILE A 228 -17.73 8.53 -16.51
C ILE A 228 -18.31 8.15 -17.89
N ARG A 229 -19.19 8.97 -18.47
CA ARG A 229 -19.78 8.70 -19.81
C ARG A 229 -18.73 8.72 -20.94
N ALA A 230 -17.67 9.51 -20.79
CA ALA A 230 -16.55 9.54 -21.74
C ALA A 230 -15.61 8.32 -21.60
N LEU A 231 -15.66 7.57 -20.48
CA LEU A 231 -15.03 6.26 -20.38
C LEU A 231 -15.90 5.17 -21.01
N VAL A 232 -17.21 5.15 -20.75
CA VAL A 232 -18.14 4.13 -21.30
C VAL A 232 -18.01 4.03 -22.83
N ASN A 233 -17.88 5.18 -23.51
CA ASN A 233 -17.80 5.28 -24.97
C ASN A 233 -16.36 5.46 -25.49
N ALA A 234 -15.33 5.19 -24.68
CA ALA A 234 -13.93 5.44 -25.04
C ALA A 234 -13.47 4.62 -26.27
N SER A 235 -12.71 5.27 -27.16
CA SER A 235 -12.00 4.66 -28.29
C SER A 235 -10.53 5.07 -28.32
N LEU A 236 -9.67 4.21 -28.89
CA LEU A 236 -8.25 4.49 -29.11
C LEU A 236 -7.99 5.69 -30.03
N GLU A 237 -8.99 6.08 -30.84
CA GLU A 237 -8.96 7.23 -31.75
C GLU A 237 -9.39 8.56 -31.10
N ASP A 238 -9.86 8.56 -29.85
CA ASP A 238 -10.29 9.80 -29.18
C ASP A 238 -9.12 10.80 -29.01
N PRO A 239 -9.35 12.12 -29.14
CA PRO A 239 -8.31 13.15 -28.99
C PRO A 239 -7.59 13.19 -27.63
N VAL A 240 -8.09 12.47 -26.60
CA VAL A 240 -7.40 12.31 -25.32
C VAL A 240 -6.32 11.22 -25.36
N SER A 241 -6.46 10.19 -26.19
CA SER A 241 -5.52 9.06 -26.30
C SER A 241 -4.18 9.48 -26.90
N LYS A 242 -4.16 10.50 -27.77
CA LYS A 242 -2.94 11.10 -28.34
C LYS A 242 -1.94 10.09 -28.95
N LEU A 243 -2.44 8.96 -29.42
CA LEU A 243 -1.67 8.02 -30.23
C LEU A 243 -1.50 8.61 -31.64
N ASP A 244 -0.32 8.45 -32.24
CA ASP A 244 -0.16 8.67 -33.68
C ASP A 244 -0.62 7.42 -34.46
N ASP A 245 -0.89 7.58 -35.75
CA ASP A 245 -1.35 6.48 -36.64
C ASP A 245 -0.43 5.26 -36.56
N ASP A 246 0.87 5.53 -36.36
CA ASP A 246 1.96 4.59 -36.23
C ASP A 246 1.84 3.76 -34.93
N ALA A 247 1.55 4.39 -33.79
CA ALA A 247 1.31 3.74 -32.51
C ALA A 247 -0.05 3.03 -32.46
N LEU A 248 -1.10 3.61 -33.06
CA LEU A 248 -2.42 2.99 -33.19
C LEU A 248 -2.36 1.72 -34.04
N SER A 249 -1.63 1.78 -35.17
CA SER A 249 -1.34 0.64 -36.04
C SER A 249 -0.57 -0.46 -35.29
N ARG A 250 0.53 -0.13 -34.59
CA ARG A 250 1.26 -1.09 -33.74
C ARG A 250 0.40 -1.72 -32.65
N LEU A 251 -0.52 -0.95 -32.05
CA LEU A 251 -1.38 -1.41 -30.97
C LEU A 251 -2.49 -2.37 -31.47
N ARG A 252 -3.09 -2.09 -32.63
CA ARG A 252 -4.09 -2.96 -33.26
C ARG A 252 -3.47 -4.17 -34.00
N SER A 253 -2.25 -4.02 -34.51
CA SER A 253 -1.51 -5.05 -35.26
C SER A 253 -0.08 -5.20 -34.74
N PRO A 254 0.13 -5.88 -33.59
CA PRO A 254 1.46 -6.05 -32.99
C PRO A 254 2.40 -6.87 -33.90
N PRO A 255 3.72 -6.54 -33.94
CA PRO A 255 4.69 -7.29 -34.74
C PRO A 255 4.78 -8.76 -34.31
N ASN A 256 4.54 -9.68 -35.24
CA ASN A 256 4.58 -11.14 -35.06
C ASN A 256 6.00 -11.71 -35.28
N TYR A 257 7.00 -11.09 -34.66
CA TYR A 257 8.37 -11.59 -34.68
C TYR A 257 9.12 -11.18 -33.41
N VAL A 258 10.02 -12.05 -32.95
CA VAL A 258 10.94 -11.78 -31.84
C VAL A 258 11.91 -10.69 -32.28
N VAL A 259 12.09 -9.66 -31.44
CA VAL A 259 13.05 -8.58 -31.76
C VAL A 259 14.47 -9.09 -31.55
N SER A 260 15.35 -8.84 -32.53
CA SER A 260 16.78 -9.06 -32.39
C SER A 260 17.55 -7.82 -32.81
N ILE A 261 18.60 -7.46 -32.06
CA ILE A 261 19.51 -6.36 -32.42
C ILE A 261 20.68 -6.93 -33.21
N SER A 262 20.58 -6.91 -34.54
CA SER A 262 21.61 -7.42 -35.46
C SER A 262 22.85 -6.52 -35.55
N SER A 263 22.68 -5.20 -35.37
CA SER A 263 23.79 -4.24 -35.36
C SER A 263 24.59 -4.34 -34.05
N PRO A 264 25.91 -4.62 -34.11
CA PRO A 264 26.76 -4.58 -32.91
C PRO A 264 26.84 -3.18 -32.31
N GLY A 265 26.76 -2.13 -33.13
CA GLY A 265 26.77 -0.73 -32.67
C GLY A 265 25.52 -0.35 -31.88
N VAL A 266 24.35 -0.76 -32.36
CA VAL A 266 23.08 -0.57 -31.63
C VAL A 266 23.05 -1.44 -30.36
N ARG A 267 23.53 -2.69 -30.42
CA ARG A 267 23.59 -3.56 -29.23
C ARG A 267 24.52 -2.98 -28.16
N TYR A 268 25.73 -2.55 -28.55
CA TYR A 268 26.65 -1.83 -27.67
C TYR A 268 26.02 -0.57 -27.05
N SER A 269 25.25 0.19 -27.85
CA SER A 269 24.56 1.40 -27.38
C SER A 269 23.52 1.07 -26.31
N ILE A 270 22.69 0.05 -26.54
CA ILE A 270 21.64 -0.36 -25.61
C ILE A 270 22.25 -0.96 -24.33
N SER A 271 23.22 -1.88 -24.43
CA SER A 271 23.93 -2.40 -23.26
C SER A 271 24.62 -1.29 -22.46
N THR A 272 25.25 -0.31 -23.14
CA THR A 272 25.85 0.87 -22.49
C THR A 272 24.79 1.76 -21.81
N TYR A 273 23.60 1.91 -22.39
CA TYR A 273 22.51 2.69 -21.79
C TYR A 273 21.94 2.01 -20.54
N LEU A 274 21.82 0.67 -20.55
CA LEU A 274 21.36 -0.15 -19.43
C LEU A 274 22.40 -0.19 -18.29
N ALA A 275 23.67 -0.49 -18.59
CA ALA A 275 24.76 -0.48 -17.62
C ALA A 275 24.97 0.92 -16.99
N LEU A 276 24.56 1.97 -17.69
CA LEU A 276 24.57 3.36 -17.23
C LEU A 276 23.17 3.85 -16.78
N GLU A 277 22.27 2.96 -16.32
CA GLU A 277 20.97 3.35 -15.71
C GLU A 277 21.18 4.52 -14.73
N ASN A 278 22.16 4.36 -13.85
CA ASN A 278 22.50 5.29 -12.79
C ASN A 278 23.66 6.26 -13.12
N ALA A 279 23.88 6.61 -14.38
CA ALA A 279 24.87 7.62 -14.80
C ALA A 279 24.23 8.95 -15.25
N SER A 280 24.93 9.72 -16.08
CA SER A 280 24.39 10.90 -16.77
C SER A 280 24.50 10.73 -18.28
N GLN A 281 23.66 11.43 -19.05
CA GLN A 281 23.77 11.52 -20.51
C GLN A 281 25.20 11.90 -20.97
N LYS A 282 25.91 12.74 -20.20
CA LYS A 282 27.30 13.13 -20.46
C LYS A 282 28.28 11.96 -20.24
N ALA A 283 27.99 11.04 -19.31
CA ALA A 283 28.78 9.83 -19.11
C ALA A 283 28.55 8.83 -20.26
N TYR A 284 27.29 8.56 -20.64
CA TYR A 284 26.96 7.73 -21.81
C TYR A 284 27.65 8.25 -23.08
N ASN A 285 27.49 9.53 -23.41
CA ASN A 285 28.10 10.11 -24.60
C ASN A 285 29.64 10.05 -24.55
N ARG A 286 30.27 10.13 -23.37
CA ARG A 286 31.72 9.96 -23.19
C ARG A 286 32.18 8.53 -23.40
N VAL A 287 31.45 7.54 -22.89
CA VAL A 287 31.75 6.11 -23.11
C VAL A 287 31.65 5.77 -24.59
N CYS A 288 30.56 6.18 -25.26
CA CYS A 288 30.40 5.99 -26.70
C CYS A 288 31.43 6.78 -27.53
N HIS A 289 31.93 7.92 -27.06
CA HIS A 289 33.02 8.66 -27.74
C HIS A 289 34.36 7.94 -27.57
N ALA A 290 34.71 7.52 -26.36
CA ALA A 290 35.92 6.76 -26.07
C ALA A 290 35.96 5.43 -26.86
N ALA A 291 34.83 4.74 -26.99
CA ALA A 291 34.72 3.54 -27.82
C ALA A 291 35.11 3.82 -29.29
N ARG A 292 34.52 4.87 -29.90
CA ARG A 292 34.85 5.25 -31.29
C ARG A 292 36.30 5.70 -31.48
N GLN A 293 36.95 6.23 -30.43
CA GLN A 293 38.35 6.65 -30.49
C GLN A 293 39.35 5.49 -30.31
N ASN A 294 39.05 4.52 -29.45
CA ASN A 294 39.98 3.44 -29.10
C ASN A 294 39.75 2.15 -29.91
N PHE A 295 38.57 2.00 -30.52
CA PHE A 295 38.21 0.82 -31.32
C PHE A 295 37.61 1.22 -32.70
N PRO A 296 38.31 2.06 -33.50
CA PRO A 296 37.77 2.60 -34.76
C PRO A 296 37.50 1.54 -35.83
N ASP A 297 38.13 0.37 -35.74
CA ASP A 297 37.95 -0.76 -36.67
C ASP A 297 36.92 -1.80 -36.18
N ALA A 298 36.25 -1.54 -35.04
CA ALA A 298 35.26 -2.48 -34.50
C ALA A 298 33.97 -2.52 -35.34
N ALA A 299 33.43 -3.72 -35.54
CA ALA A 299 32.19 -3.92 -36.28
C ALA A 299 31.04 -3.08 -35.69
N GLY A 300 30.33 -2.34 -36.54
CA GLY A 300 29.21 -1.48 -36.15
C GLY A 300 29.59 -0.21 -35.37
N ILE A 301 30.87 0.15 -35.23
CA ILE A 301 31.28 1.32 -34.41
C ILE A 301 30.68 2.66 -34.90
N ASN A 302 30.43 2.79 -36.20
CA ASN A 302 29.78 3.93 -36.81
C ASN A 302 28.25 3.99 -36.55
N GLU A 303 27.65 2.87 -36.17
CA GLU A 303 26.23 2.73 -35.85
C GLU A 303 25.93 2.96 -34.35
N VAL A 304 26.97 3.20 -33.53
CA VAL A 304 26.78 3.54 -32.11
C VAL A 304 25.93 4.81 -31.98
N LEU A 305 24.86 4.73 -31.21
CA LEU A 305 23.81 5.73 -31.12
C LEU A 305 24.17 6.86 -30.15
N SER A 306 23.66 8.07 -30.43
CA SER A 306 23.57 9.13 -29.43
C SER A 306 22.56 8.75 -28.33
N PHE A 307 22.64 9.39 -27.16
CA PHE A 307 21.68 9.15 -26.06
C PHE A 307 20.22 9.34 -26.51
N TYR A 308 19.93 10.37 -27.31
CA TYR A 308 18.60 10.60 -27.87
C TYR A 308 18.17 9.49 -28.86
N ASN A 309 19.10 9.04 -29.72
CA ASN A 309 18.79 8.00 -30.68
C ASN A 309 18.56 6.63 -30.00
N VAL A 310 19.31 6.28 -28.94
CA VAL A 310 19.08 5.01 -28.22
C VAL A 310 17.75 5.03 -27.47
N GLU A 311 17.34 6.15 -26.86
CA GLU A 311 16.01 6.30 -26.27
C GLU A 311 14.90 6.16 -27.32
N ARG A 312 15.06 6.78 -28.50
CA ARG A 312 14.11 6.64 -29.61
C ARG A 312 14.05 5.21 -30.15
N THR A 313 15.18 4.51 -30.24
CA THR A 313 15.25 3.11 -30.68
C THR A 313 14.61 2.16 -29.66
N ILE A 314 14.80 2.39 -28.36
CA ILE A 314 14.12 1.61 -27.30
C ILE A 314 12.60 1.83 -27.35
N ALA A 315 12.15 3.09 -27.50
CA ALA A 315 10.72 3.40 -27.68
C ALA A 315 10.14 2.69 -28.92
N MET A 316 10.86 2.69 -30.04
CA MET A 316 10.47 2.01 -31.28
C MET A 316 10.39 0.48 -31.13
N TYR A 317 11.34 -0.17 -30.46
CA TYR A 317 11.31 -1.62 -30.23
C TYR A 317 10.18 -2.07 -29.28
N THR A 318 9.83 -1.23 -28.32
CA THR A 318 8.83 -1.53 -27.28
C THR A 318 7.41 -1.05 -27.61
N GLY A 319 7.27 -0.07 -28.51
CA GLY A 319 6.01 0.64 -28.74
C GLY A 319 5.61 1.59 -27.60
N VAL A 320 6.46 1.78 -26.59
CA VAL A 320 6.13 2.57 -25.38
C VAL A 320 6.50 4.04 -25.58
N HIS A 321 5.46 4.87 -25.69
CA HIS A 321 5.55 6.32 -25.78
C HIS A 321 4.82 6.98 -24.60
N SER A 322 5.27 8.17 -24.22
CA SER A 322 4.70 8.97 -23.12
C SER A 322 3.72 10.02 -23.63
N LEU A 323 2.50 10.01 -23.11
CA LEU A 323 1.47 11.00 -23.43
C LEU A 323 1.58 12.21 -22.49
N GLU A 324 1.79 13.40 -23.05
CA GLU A 324 1.77 14.65 -22.29
C GLU A 324 0.38 15.31 -22.34
N HIS A 325 -0.15 15.68 -21.18
CA HIS A 325 -1.46 16.33 -21.05
C HIS A 325 -1.33 17.63 -20.23
N ASP A 326 -2.05 18.68 -20.66
CA ASP A 326 -1.98 19.99 -20.03
C ASP A 326 -2.68 19.97 -18.66
N MET A 327 -2.17 20.76 -17.69
CA MET A 327 -2.77 20.87 -16.37
C MET A 327 -2.67 22.28 -15.78
N CYS A 328 -3.53 22.56 -14.80
CA CYS A 328 -3.47 23.78 -14.01
C CYS A 328 -2.17 23.83 -13.17
N ARG A 329 -1.42 24.95 -13.23
CA ARG A 329 -0.16 25.14 -12.47
C ARG A 329 -0.26 25.04 -10.93
N ASN A 330 -1.48 25.11 -10.41
CA ASN A 330 -1.81 24.93 -9.00
C ASN A 330 -2.36 23.50 -8.69
N THR A 331 -2.05 22.52 -9.54
CA THR A 331 -2.48 21.10 -9.49
C THR A 331 -3.98 20.91 -9.21
N CYS A 332 -4.83 21.80 -9.71
CA CYS A 332 -6.27 21.74 -9.42
C CYS A 332 -6.98 20.67 -10.27
N LEU A 333 -6.72 20.66 -11.58
CA LEU A 333 -7.20 19.65 -12.53
C LEU A 333 -6.30 19.55 -13.76
N ALA A 334 -6.49 18.47 -14.51
CA ALA A 334 -6.03 18.27 -15.87
C ALA A 334 -7.01 18.86 -16.90
N PHE A 335 -6.50 19.44 -17.98
CA PHE A 335 -7.32 19.91 -19.11
C PHE A 335 -7.62 18.75 -20.08
N THR A 336 -8.35 17.76 -19.58
CA THR A 336 -8.68 16.47 -20.20
C THR A 336 -10.20 16.23 -20.16
N GLY A 337 -10.72 15.35 -21.02
CA GLY A 337 -12.15 15.04 -21.09
C GLY A 337 -13.01 16.32 -21.21
N PRO A 338 -14.00 16.56 -20.34
CA PRO A 338 -14.84 17.77 -20.37
C PRO A 338 -14.08 19.08 -20.12
N PHE A 339 -12.86 19.03 -19.56
CA PHE A 339 -12.03 20.20 -19.31
C PHE A 339 -11.10 20.55 -20.49
N SER A 340 -11.07 19.73 -21.55
CA SER A 340 -10.14 19.85 -22.68
C SER A 340 -10.25 21.14 -23.48
N ALA A 341 -11.44 21.74 -23.55
CA ALA A 341 -11.70 23.02 -24.23
C ALA A 341 -11.43 24.26 -23.35
N LEU A 342 -11.10 24.11 -22.06
CA LEU A 342 -10.92 25.26 -21.16
C LEU A 342 -9.55 25.94 -21.34
N GLU A 343 -9.55 27.27 -21.35
CA GLU A 343 -8.34 28.11 -21.38
C GLU A 343 -7.87 28.53 -19.98
N CYS A 344 -8.75 28.46 -18.97
CA CYS A 344 -8.47 28.80 -17.58
C CYS A 344 -9.03 27.73 -16.64
N CYS A 345 -8.36 27.52 -15.51
CA CYS A 345 -8.79 26.57 -14.48
C CYS A 345 -10.06 27.06 -13.76
N PRO A 346 -11.19 26.31 -13.78
CA PRO A 346 -12.42 26.73 -13.12
C PRO A 346 -12.32 26.77 -11.60
N THR A 347 -11.35 26.06 -11.01
CA THR A 347 -11.14 25.98 -9.55
C THR A 347 -10.35 27.16 -8.97
N CYS A 348 -9.52 27.85 -9.79
CA CYS A 348 -8.62 28.90 -9.30
C CYS A 348 -8.39 30.08 -10.26
N GLY A 349 -9.10 30.14 -11.39
CA GLY A 349 -9.04 31.23 -12.38
C GLY A 349 -7.73 31.33 -13.20
N THR A 350 -6.73 30.50 -12.91
CA THR A 350 -5.40 30.60 -13.52
C THR A 350 -5.39 30.10 -14.96
N SER A 351 -4.66 30.81 -15.84
CA SER A 351 -4.42 30.44 -17.22
C SER A 351 -3.87 29.01 -17.38
N ARG A 352 -4.31 28.32 -18.44
CA ARG A 352 -3.70 27.09 -18.97
C ARG A 352 -2.36 27.36 -19.65
N TRP A 353 -2.19 28.56 -20.20
CA TRP A 353 -1.06 28.96 -21.05
C TRP A 353 -0.04 29.81 -20.30
N ILE A 354 1.23 29.76 -20.73
CA ILE A 354 2.28 30.69 -20.28
C ILE A 354 1.91 32.10 -20.73
N GLU A 355 1.60 32.97 -19.76
CA GLU A 355 1.02 34.29 -19.99
C GLU A 355 1.99 35.23 -20.73
N GLU A 356 3.29 35.10 -20.45
CA GLU A 356 4.37 35.85 -21.09
C GLU A 356 4.50 35.53 -22.59
N VAL A 357 4.36 34.25 -22.95
CA VAL A 357 4.38 33.79 -24.35
C VAL A 357 3.11 34.21 -25.08
N LEU A 358 1.96 34.09 -24.42
CA LEU A 358 0.67 34.51 -24.98
C LEU A 358 0.67 36.02 -25.28
N GLN A 359 1.12 36.86 -24.33
CA GLN A 359 1.20 38.31 -24.50
C GLN A 359 2.25 38.70 -25.55
N GLY A 360 3.48 38.15 -25.44
CA GLY A 360 4.58 38.45 -26.35
C GLY A 360 4.31 38.07 -27.81
N THR A 361 3.47 37.06 -28.05
CA THR A 361 3.07 36.61 -29.40
C THR A 361 1.69 37.10 -29.83
N ARG A 362 1.05 38.04 -29.10
CA ARG A 362 -0.33 38.51 -29.38
C ARG A 362 -1.34 37.37 -29.54
N SER A 363 -1.23 36.34 -28.71
CA SER A 363 -2.00 35.10 -28.72
C SER A 363 -1.77 34.16 -29.91
N HIS A 364 -0.78 34.41 -30.78
CA HIS A 364 -0.44 33.48 -31.88
C HIS A 364 0.26 32.19 -31.40
N SER A 365 0.88 32.17 -30.22
CA SER A 365 1.49 30.97 -29.63
C SER A 365 0.84 30.63 -28.28
N LYS A 366 0.36 29.39 -28.16
CA LYS A 366 -0.25 28.83 -26.94
C LYS A 366 0.61 27.69 -26.41
N VAL A 367 1.45 27.99 -25.42
CA VAL A 367 2.31 27.00 -24.74
C VAL A 367 1.72 26.69 -23.36
N PRO A 368 1.44 25.41 -23.01
CA PRO A 368 0.90 25.04 -21.70
C PRO A 368 1.82 25.47 -20.54
N ALA A 369 1.24 26.01 -19.47
CA ALA A 369 1.96 26.45 -18.28
C ALA A 369 2.54 25.29 -17.47
N GLN A 370 1.84 24.14 -17.45
CA GLN A 370 2.31 22.90 -16.85
C GLN A 370 1.66 21.70 -17.55
N LYS A 371 2.35 20.56 -17.54
CA LYS A 371 1.92 19.28 -18.11
C LYS A 371 2.15 18.15 -17.12
N PHE A 372 1.35 17.09 -17.22
CA PHE A 372 1.59 15.79 -16.57
C PHE A 372 1.75 14.69 -17.63
N THR A 373 2.23 13.52 -17.19
CA THR A 373 2.56 12.40 -18.08
C THR A 373 1.68 11.19 -17.78
N THR A 374 1.12 10.58 -18.82
CA THR A 374 0.49 9.25 -18.78
C THR A 374 1.26 8.30 -19.71
N ILE A 375 1.24 7.00 -19.43
CA ILE A 375 1.89 5.97 -20.25
C ILE A 375 0.87 4.86 -20.54
N PRO A 376 0.54 4.57 -21.81
CA PRO A 376 -0.42 3.54 -22.18
C PRO A 376 -0.03 2.15 -21.67
N ILE A 377 -1.00 1.40 -21.14
CA ILE A 377 -0.77 0.04 -20.63
C ILE A 377 -0.73 -1.02 -21.74
N GLY A 378 -1.42 -0.78 -22.87
CA GLY A 378 -1.50 -1.71 -24.00
C GLY A 378 -0.13 -2.16 -24.57
N PRO A 379 0.77 -1.24 -24.95
CA PRO A 379 2.11 -1.59 -25.44
C PRO A 379 2.98 -2.29 -24.38
N GLN A 380 2.78 -1.98 -23.08
CA GLN A 380 3.50 -2.66 -21.98
C GLN A 380 3.03 -4.12 -21.83
N ILE A 381 1.72 -4.37 -21.97
CA ILE A 381 1.16 -5.73 -22.01
C ILE A 381 1.69 -6.49 -23.24
N GLN A 382 1.63 -5.89 -24.43
CA GLN A 382 2.15 -6.50 -25.66
C GLN A 382 3.65 -6.85 -25.54
N ALA A 383 4.45 -6.01 -24.89
CA ALA A 383 5.87 -6.28 -24.65
C ALA A 383 6.15 -7.56 -23.84
N LEU A 384 5.25 -7.96 -22.94
CA LEU A 384 5.39 -9.18 -22.11
C LEU A 384 5.18 -10.48 -22.91
N TYR A 385 4.48 -10.43 -24.04
CA TYR A 385 4.16 -11.62 -24.86
C TYR A 385 5.12 -11.86 -26.03
N ARG A 386 6.06 -10.95 -26.30
CA ARG A 386 6.90 -10.97 -27.52
C ARG A 386 8.21 -11.77 -27.43
N HIS A 387 8.45 -12.43 -26.30
CA HIS A 387 9.51 -13.43 -26.14
C HIS A 387 8.96 -14.68 -25.44
N THR A 388 9.44 -15.86 -25.84
CA THR A 388 8.90 -17.16 -25.40
C THR A 388 8.88 -17.32 -23.88
N SER A 389 9.95 -16.90 -23.19
CA SER A 389 10.08 -17.03 -21.74
C SER A 389 9.17 -16.10 -20.93
N THR A 390 8.88 -14.89 -21.43
CA THR A 390 8.04 -13.89 -20.75
C THR A 390 6.57 -14.13 -21.04
N ALA A 391 6.24 -14.60 -22.24
CA ALA A 391 4.91 -15.16 -22.54
C ALA A 391 4.59 -16.38 -21.67
N ALA A 392 5.56 -17.28 -21.43
CA ALA A 392 5.39 -18.42 -20.53
C ALA A 392 5.18 -18.04 -19.07
N ASP A 393 5.64 -16.86 -18.63
CA ASP A 393 5.34 -16.31 -17.30
C ASP A 393 3.92 -15.71 -17.24
N MET A 394 3.40 -15.16 -18.34
CA MET A 394 2.01 -14.66 -18.44
C MET A 394 0.96 -15.79 -18.47
N ASP A 395 1.37 -17.02 -18.78
CA ASP A 395 0.52 -18.22 -18.76
C ASP A 395 0.29 -18.78 -17.34
N TYR A 396 0.98 -18.24 -16.30
CA TYR A 396 0.82 -18.68 -14.91
C TYR A 396 -0.63 -18.61 -14.43
N LEU A 397 -1.31 -17.47 -14.62
CA LEU A 397 -2.66 -17.29 -14.08
C LEU A 397 -3.67 -18.27 -14.71
N ARG A 398 -3.55 -18.54 -16.02
CA ARG A 398 -4.39 -19.51 -16.73
C ARG A 398 -4.19 -20.93 -16.20
N LYS A 399 -2.93 -21.35 -16.04
CA LYS A 399 -2.57 -22.64 -15.41
C LYS A 399 -3.12 -22.74 -13.98
N ARG A 400 -2.83 -21.76 -13.14
CA ARG A 400 -3.22 -21.76 -11.73
C ARG A 400 -4.74 -21.74 -11.55
N THR A 401 -5.46 -21.01 -12.39
CA THR A 401 -6.93 -21.03 -12.40
C THR A 401 -7.47 -22.42 -12.76
N ASN A 402 -6.90 -23.08 -13.77
CA ASN A 402 -7.30 -24.44 -14.14
C ASN A 402 -6.99 -25.48 -13.06
N GLU A 403 -5.85 -25.35 -12.35
CA GLU A 403 -5.54 -26.16 -11.16
C GLU A 403 -6.60 -25.96 -10.05
N VAL A 404 -6.91 -24.71 -9.72
CA VAL A 404 -7.85 -24.34 -8.65
C VAL A 404 -9.27 -24.79 -8.96
N LEU A 405 -9.78 -24.53 -10.16
CA LEU A 405 -11.11 -24.98 -10.60
C LEU A 405 -11.20 -26.51 -10.64
N SER A 406 -10.13 -27.21 -11.00
CA SER A 406 -10.09 -28.67 -10.98
C SER A 406 -10.05 -29.23 -9.54
N HIS A 407 -9.38 -28.54 -8.62
CA HIS A 407 -9.41 -28.90 -7.21
C HIS A 407 -10.81 -28.69 -6.60
N ILE A 408 -11.42 -27.52 -6.81
CA ILE A 408 -12.77 -27.19 -6.30
C ILE A 408 -13.82 -28.19 -6.80
N ARG A 409 -13.76 -28.64 -8.06
CA ARG A 409 -14.63 -29.72 -8.58
C ARG A 409 -14.49 -31.05 -7.82
N ASN A 410 -13.30 -31.34 -7.30
CA ASN A 410 -13.00 -32.62 -6.65
C ASN A 410 -13.22 -32.60 -5.12
N THR A 411 -13.14 -31.42 -4.47
CA THR A 411 -13.19 -31.29 -3.00
C THR A 411 -14.29 -30.36 -2.48
N GLY A 412 -14.89 -29.54 -3.35
CA GLY A 412 -15.84 -28.48 -2.96
C GLY A 412 -15.19 -27.30 -2.22
N GLN A 413 -13.86 -27.27 -2.08
CA GLN A 413 -13.15 -26.33 -1.21
C GLN A 413 -11.95 -25.67 -1.89
N ILE A 414 -11.51 -24.53 -1.33
CA ILE A 414 -10.23 -23.90 -1.67
C ILE A 414 -9.25 -24.27 -0.55
N PRO A 415 -8.15 -25.00 -0.82
CA PRO A 415 -7.37 -25.65 0.24
C PRO A 415 -6.44 -24.70 0.98
N VAL A 416 -5.86 -23.74 0.25
CA VAL A 416 -4.90 -22.74 0.75
C VAL A 416 -5.08 -21.47 -0.07
N LEU A 417 -5.19 -20.32 0.59
CA LEU A 417 -5.13 -19.00 -0.04
C LEU A 417 -3.65 -18.64 -0.23
N ASP A 418 -3.10 -18.75 -1.44
CA ASP A 418 -1.68 -18.42 -1.74
C ASP A 418 -1.45 -17.37 -2.83
N ASP A 419 -2.50 -17.00 -3.58
CA ASP A 419 -2.53 -15.84 -4.47
C ASP A 419 -3.98 -15.35 -4.66
N VAL A 420 -4.17 -14.20 -5.30
CA VAL A 420 -5.49 -13.60 -5.58
C VAL A 420 -6.39 -14.46 -6.48
N VAL A 421 -5.78 -15.41 -7.20
CA VAL A 421 -6.46 -16.49 -7.95
C VAL A 421 -7.37 -17.35 -7.06
N MET A 422 -7.12 -17.38 -5.75
CA MET A 422 -7.91 -18.12 -4.76
C MET A 422 -9.13 -17.33 -4.24
N GLY A 423 -9.25 -16.05 -4.57
CA GLY A 423 -10.36 -15.21 -4.10
C GLY A 423 -11.64 -15.42 -4.90
N TRP A 424 -12.79 -15.55 -4.22
CA TRP A 424 -14.10 -15.67 -4.89
C TRP A 424 -14.47 -14.49 -5.81
N ASP A 425 -13.96 -13.28 -5.57
CA ASP A 425 -14.14 -12.12 -6.47
C ASP A 425 -13.44 -12.34 -7.83
N TYR A 426 -12.34 -13.12 -7.86
CA TYR A 426 -11.66 -13.54 -9.09
C TYR A 426 -12.29 -14.81 -9.69
N ILE A 427 -12.42 -15.87 -8.88
CA ILE A 427 -12.95 -17.18 -9.33
C ILE A 427 -14.35 -17.02 -9.91
N GLY A 428 -15.22 -16.25 -9.25
CA GLY A 428 -16.57 -15.96 -9.75
C GLY A 428 -16.55 -15.22 -11.09
N ALA A 429 -15.65 -14.26 -11.29
CA ALA A 429 -15.53 -13.57 -12.57
C ALA A 429 -15.02 -14.48 -13.70
N VAL A 430 -14.25 -15.54 -13.41
CA VAL A 430 -13.92 -16.58 -14.39
C VAL A 430 -15.15 -17.45 -14.70
N LEU A 431 -15.89 -17.87 -13.67
CA LEU A 431 -17.06 -18.76 -13.80
C LEU A 431 -18.26 -18.10 -14.48
N ASP A 432 -18.46 -16.79 -14.28
CA ASP A 432 -19.45 -15.97 -14.98
C ASP A 432 -19.02 -15.63 -16.43
N GLY A 433 -17.77 -15.92 -16.82
CA GLY A 433 -17.22 -15.61 -18.16
C GLY A 433 -16.76 -14.16 -18.37
N ASP A 434 -16.74 -13.34 -17.31
CA ASP A 434 -16.20 -11.98 -17.29
C ASP A 434 -14.66 -11.94 -17.51
N ILE A 435 -13.96 -13.00 -17.11
CA ILE A 435 -12.52 -13.21 -17.33
C ILE A 435 -12.34 -14.47 -18.16
N LYS A 436 -11.85 -14.31 -19.40
CA LYS A 436 -11.53 -15.43 -20.29
C LYS A 436 -10.08 -15.89 -20.09
N PRO A 437 -9.71 -17.12 -20.51
CA PRO A 437 -8.35 -17.66 -20.33
C PRO A 437 -7.21 -16.76 -20.87
N ASP A 438 -7.51 -15.95 -21.89
CA ASP A 438 -6.57 -15.06 -22.57
C ASP A 438 -6.72 -13.57 -22.18
N ASP A 439 -7.61 -13.24 -21.24
CA ASP A 439 -7.79 -11.87 -20.75
C ASP A 439 -6.66 -11.48 -19.77
N VAL A 440 -6.10 -10.28 -19.94
CA VAL A 440 -5.05 -9.75 -19.07
C VAL A 440 -5.67 -9.04 -17.87
N VAL A 441 -5.38 -9.55 -16.68
CA VAL A 441 -5.97 -9.10 -15.42
C VAL A 441 -5.02 -8.12 -14.73
N LEU A 442 -5.56 -6.99 -14.29
CA LEU A 442 -4.82 -5.83 -13.79
C LEU A 442 -5.22 -5.48 -12.36
N MET A 443 -4.24 -5.03 -11.58
CA MET A 443 -4.48 -4.16 -10.41
C MET A 443 -3.88 -2.78 -10.68
N VAL A 444 -4.40 -1.76 -10.00
CA VAL A 444 -3.86 -0.40 -9.99
C VAL A 444 -3.54 0.07 -8.58
N SER A 445 -2.50 0.88 -8.43
CA SER A 445 -2.13 1.55 -7.17
C SER A 445 -1.88 3.03 -7.42
N LEU A 446 -2.28 3.90 -6.48
CA LEU A 446 -2.16 5.36 -6.53
C LEU A 446 -1.66 5.91 -5.19
N ASP A 447 -0.64 6.76 -5.21
CA ASP A 447 -0.04 7.34 -3.98
C ASP A 447 0.69 8.69 -4.25
N GLY A 448 1.00 9.42 -3.18
CA GLY A 448 1.70 10.71 -3.17
C GLY A 448 3.17 10.61 -2.76
N ALA A 449 4.08 10.78 -3.72
CA ALA A 449 5.53 10.85 -3.51
C ALA A 449 6.00 12.27 -3.12
N GLN A 450 6.38 12.46 -1.85
CA GLN A 450 7.04 13.69 -1.37
C GLN A 450 8.50 13.74 -1.90
N LEU A 451 8.85 14.76 -2.70
CA LEU A 451 10.17 14.81 -3.38
C LEU A 451 11.25 15.65 -2.68
N PHE A 452 10.91 16.33 -1.59
CA PHE A 452 11.82 17.18 -0.80
C PHE A 452 11.50 17.06 0.70
N ASP A 453 12.43 17.41 1.59
CA ASP A 453 12.19 17.44 3.04
C ASP A 453 11.05 18.40 3.47
N SER A 454 10.68 19.37 2.62
CA SER A 454 9.53 20.26 2.81
C SER A 454 8.22 19.61 2.33
N LYS A 455 7.20 19.60 3.21
CA LYS A 455 5.87 18.99 3.01
C LYS A 455 4.94 19.79 2.07
N GLU A 456 5.49 20.53 1.12
CA GLU A 456 4.76 21.44 0.23
C GLU A 456 5.04 21.12 -1.26
N SER A 457 5.44 19.88 -1.57
CA SER A 457 5.80 19.45 -2.92
C SER A 457 5.61 17.95 -3.12
N ASP A 458 4.35 17.57 -3.26
CA ASP A 458 3.94 16.19 -3.53
C ASP A 458 3.81 15.96 -5.05
N CYS A 459 4.44 14.92 -5.56
CA CYS A 459 4.11 14.34 -6.86
C CYS A 459 3.10 13.21 -6.62
N TRP A 460 2.11 13.02 -7.50
CA TRP A 460 1.18 11.88 -7.40
C TRP A 460 1.47 10.90 -8.54
N ILE A 461 1.54 9.61 -8.22
CA ILE A 461 1.98 8.56 -9.15
C ILE A 461 0.97 7.41 -9.11
N TYR A 462 0.65 6.84 -10.26
CA TYR A 462 -0.06 5.56 -10.33
C TYR A 462 0.70 4.51 -11.15
N ILE A 463 0.55 3.26 -10.73
CA ILE A 463 1.19 2.08 -11.34
C ILE A 463 0.14 1.00 -11.60
N TRP A 464 0.39 0.21 -12.65
CA TRP A 464 -0.32 -1.01 -12.95
C TRP A 464 0.51 -2.23 -12.52
N ILE A 465 -0.17 -3.28 -12.04
CA ILE A 465 0.41 -4.56 -11.68
C ILE A 465 -0.30 -5.64 -12.50
N ILE A 466 0.48 -6.46 -13.20
CA ILE A 466 -0.03 -7.52 -14.07
C ILE A 466 -0.26 -8.80 -13.26
N VAL A 467 -1.51 -9.24 -13.15
CA VAL A 467 -1.88 -10.41 -12.33
C VAL A 467 -1.55 -11.73 -13.04
N ASN A 468 -1.48 -11.73 -14.37
CA ASN A 468 -1.13 -12.90 -15.18
C ASN A 468 0.24 -13.52 -14.82
N LEU A 469 1.18 -12.69 -14.35
CA LEU A 469 2.51 -13.11 -13.87
C LEU A 469 2.45 -13.73 -12.46
N PRO A 470 3.33 -14.70 -12.13
CA PRO A 470 3.36 -15.32 -10.80
C PRO A 470 3.74 -14.33 -9.69
N PRO A 471 3.29 -14.56 -8.43
CA PRO A 471 3.53 -13.67 -7.30
C PRO A 471 5.01 -13.30 -7.08
N ASP A 472 5.92 -14.26 -7.25
CA ASP A 472 7.36 -14.01 -7.07
C ASP A 472 7.93 -13.03 -8.11
N LYS A 473 7.30 -12.92 -9.29
CA LYS A 473 7.71 -12.06 -10.39
C LYS A 473 6.95 -10.74 -10.44
N ARG A 474 5.62 -10.72 -10.24
CA ARG A 474 4.78 -9.55 -10.60
C ARG A 474 5.11 -8.27 -9.83
N TYR A 475 5.62 -8.38 -8.60
CA TYR A 475 6.02 -7.24 -7.76
C TYR A 475 7.51 -6.85 -7.88
N ARG A 476 8.29 -7.48 -8.77
CA ARG A 476 9.69 -7.11 -9.04
C ARG A 476 9.75 -5.82 -9.87
N LYS A 477 10.84 -5.03 -9.71
CA LYS A 477 11.13 -3.78 -10.45
C LYS A 477 10.88 -3.86 -11.96
N LEU A 478 11.12 -5.03 -12.56
CA LEU A 478 10.97 -5.33 -13.99
C LEU A 478 9.51 -5.37 -14.48
N HIS A 479 8.55 -5.78 -13.64
CA HIS A 479 7.17 -6.06 -14.07
C HIS A 479 6.14 -5.04 -13.57
N VAL A 480 6.50 -4.20 -12.61
CA VAL A 480 5.68 -3.03 -12.23
C VAL A 480 5.66 -2.04 -13.39
N CYS A 481 4.46 -1.69 -13.84
CA CYS A 481 4.20 -0.90 -15.05
C CYS A 481 3.79 0.53 -14.67
N PRO A 482 4.63 1.56 -14.85
CA PRO A 482 4.25 2.94 -14.54
C PRO A 482 3.06 3.41 -15.41
N GLY A 483 2.02 3.94 -14.79
CA GLY A 483 0.81 4.42 -15.45
C GLY A 483 0.80 5.93 -15.68
N GLY A 484 1.20 6.72 -14.68
CA GLY A 484 1.28 8.17 -14.83
C GLY A 484 1.90 8.94 -13.68
N PHE A 485 2.29 10.17 -13.97
CA PHE A 485 3.08 11.07 -13.12
C PHE A 485 2.46 12.46 -13.13
N ILE A 486 1.83 12.82 -12.01
CA ILE A 486 1.15 14.09 -11.76
C ILE A 486 2.10 14.97 -10.94
N PRO A 487 2.71 16.01 -11.54
CA PRO A 487 3.66 16.86 -10.84
C PRO A 487 2.98 17.80 -9.83
N GLY A 488 3.70 18.12 -8.76
CA GLY A 488 3.28 19.08 -7.74
C GLY A 488 3.36 20.55 -8.21
N PRO A 489 3.42 21.52 -7.27
CA PRO A 489 3.72 21.33 -5.85
C PRO A 489 2.52 20.90 -4.99
N ASN A 490 1.29 21.17 -5.43
CA ASN A 490 0.09 20.96 -4.60
C ASN A 490 -0.49 19.54 -4.76
N LYS A 491 -1.13 19.02 -3.72
CA LYS A 491 -2.00 17.83 -3.81
C LYS A 491 -3.08 18.04 -4.90
N PRO A 492 -3.33 17.06 -5.79
CA PRO A 492 -4.42 17.15 -6.77
C PRO A 492 -5.80 17.37 -6.13
N LYS A 493 -6.61 18.27 -6.71
CA LYS A 493 -7.98 18.54 -6.22
C LYS A 493 -9.05 17.71 -6.93
N ASN A 494 -8.97 17.61 -8.25
CA ASN A 494 -9.76 16.69 -9.06
C ASN A 494 -8.84 15.58 -9.59
N VAL A 495 -8.61 14.54 -8.77
CA VAL A 495 -7.77 13.37 -9.13
C VAL A 495 -8.30 12.66 -10.37
N ASP A 496 -9.62 12.52 -10.50
CA ASP A 496 -10.32 11.87 -11.61
C ASP A 496 -9.86 12.44 -12.97
N SER A 497 -9.71 13.76 -13.09
CA SER A 497 -9.22 14.40 -14.31
C SER A 497 -7.80 13.96 -14.74
N PHE A 498 -6.94 13.63 -13.77
CA PHE A 498 -5.58 13.15 -14.01
C PHE A 498 -5.50 11.63 -14.24
N LEU A 499 -6.40 10.86 -13.63
CA LEU A 499 -6.55 9.42 -13.89
C LEU A 499 -7.23 9.14 -15.24
N PHE A 500 -8.11 10.05 -15.67
CA PHE A 500 -8.96 9.88 -16.85
C PHE A 500 -8.21 9.43 -18.12
N PRO A 501 -7.04 9.97 -18.52
CA PRO A 501 -6.36 9.48 -19.74
C PRO A 501 -5.91 8.01 -19.65
N GLY A 502 -5.46 7.55 -18.48
CA GLY A 502 -5.05 6.15 -18.29
C GLY A 502 -6.25 5.19 -18.23
N PHE A 503 -7.33 5.62 -17.57
CA PHE A 503 -8.58 4.86 -17.49
C PHE A 503 -9.35 4.88 -18.80
N HIS A 504 -9.23 5.94 -19.60
CA HIS A 504 -9.78 6.05 -20.95
C HIS A 504 -9.06 5.10 -21.90
N HIS A 505 -7.72 5.06 -21.87
CA HIS A 505 -6.97 4.05 -22.62
C HIS A 505 -7.34 2.62 -22.22
N LEU A 506 -7.54 2.36 -20.92
CA LEU A 506 -8.03 1.05 -20.44
C LEU A 506 -9.45 0.74 -20.95
N ALA A 507 -10.39 1.68 -20.84
CA ALA A 507 -11.77 1.53 -21.31
C ALA A 507 -11.84 1.32 -22.83
N ALA A 508 -11.00 2.02 -23.60
CA ALA A 508 -10.84 1.81 -25.04
C ALA A 508 -10.36 0.38 -25.37
N LEU A 509 -9.42 -0.17 -24.61
CA LEU A 509 -9.01 -1.59 -24.74
C LEU A 509 -10.10 -2.57 -24.28
N GLN A 510 -10.98 -2.19 -23.35
CA GLN A 510 -12.19 -2.97 -23.00
C GLN A 510 -13.32 -2.84 -24.05
N ASN A 511 -13.23 -1.84 -24.92
CA ASN A 511 -14.19 -1.57 -25.99
C ASN A 511 -13.79 -2.23 -27.31
N GLU A 512 -12.59 -1.94 -27.81
CA GLU A 512 -12.07 -2.47 -29.08
C GLU A 512 -11.39 -3.82 -28.92
N GLY A 513 -10.85 -4.11 -27.73
CA GLY A 513 -9.97 -5.25 -27.49
C GLY A 513 -8.48 -4.92 -27.73
N LEU A 514 -7.59 -5.59 -27.00
CA LEU A 514 -6.15 -5.53 -27.18
C LEU A 514 -5.69 -6.72 -28.04
N SER A 515 -5.19 -6.46 -29.24
CA SER A 515 -4.56 -7.46 -30.08
C SER A 515 -3.23 -7.91 -29.46
N ILE A 516 -3.03 -9.21 -29.28
CA ILE A 516 -1.80 -9.80 -28.73
C ILE A 516 -1.29 -10.85 -29.71
N TRP A 517 0.03 -10.83 -29.96
CA TRP A 517 0.76 -11.97 -30.53
C TRP A 517 1.58 -12.60 -29.40
N ASN A 518 1.43 -13.91 -29.20
CA ASN A 518 2.11 -14.67 -28.17
C ASN A 518 3.25 -15.49 -28.79
N ALA A 519 4.49 -15.09 -28.50
CA ALA A 519 5.70 -15.70 -29.05
C ALA A 519 5.96 -17.14 -28.56
N GLN A 520 5.29 -17.60 -27.50
CA GLN A 520 5.41 -18.99 -27.01
C GLN A 520 4.58 -19.97 -27.85
N THR A 521 3.41 -19.52 -28.34
CA THR A 521 2.46 -20.34 -29.12
C THR A 521 2.43 -19.97 -30.61
N ASP A 522 3.07 -18.86 -30.99
CA ASP A 522 2.99 -18.20 -32.30
C ASP A 522 1.55 -17.87 -32.75
N THR A 523 0.65 -17.67 -31.80
CA THR A 523 -0.76 -17.35 -32.06
C THR A 523 -1.06 -15.86 -31.88
N ARG A 524 -2.13 -15.39 -32.53
CA ARG A 524 -2.74 -14.08 -32.31
C ARG A 524 -4.14 -14.22 -31.73
N TYR A 525 -4.48 -13.39 -30.75
CA TYR A 525 -5.79 -13.34 -30.12
C TYR A 525 -6.14 -11.92 -29.65
N ILE A 526 -7.40 -11.70 -29.28
CA ILE A 526 -7.87 -10.44 -28.69
C ILE A 526 -8.10 -10.65 -27.19
N SER A 527 -7.38 -9.89 -26.38
CA SER A 527 -7.49 -9.84 -24.92
C SER A 527 -8.30 -8.60 -24.52
N TYR A 528 -9.18 -8.70 -23.53
CA TYR A 528 -9.96 -7.56 -23.02
C TYR A 528 -9.57 -7.31 -21.55
N PRO A 529 -8.68 -6.33 -21.27
CA PRO A 529 -8.06 -6.24 -19.97
C PRO A 529 -9.05 -6.02 -18.81
N TYR A 530 -9.01 -6.89 -17.79
CA TYR A 530 -9.91 -6.87 -16.66
C TYR A 530 -9.31 -6.10 -15.48
N LEU A 531 -10.01 -5.12 -14.92
CA LEU A 531 -9.56 -4.42 -13.70
C LEU A 531 -10.11 -5.11 -12.44
N LEU A 532 -9.24 -5.86 -11.75
CA LEU A 532 -9.58 -6.62 -10.55
C LEU A 532 -9.58 -5.73 -9.29
N PHE A 533 -8.44 -5.11 -8.94
CA PHE A 533 -8.32 -4.31 -7.71
C PHE A 533 -7.77 -2.90 -7.92
N THR A 534 -8.25 -1.99 -7.09
CA THR A 534 -7.82 -0.59 -6.97
C THR A 534 -7.33 -0.33 -5.56
N THR A 535 -6.06 0.06 -5.43
CA THR A 535 -5.33 0.05 -4.16
C THR A 535 -4.73 1.44 -3.89
N ALA A 536 -4.64 1.84 -2.62
CA ALA A 536 -4.08 3.12 -2.16
C ALA A 536 -3.95 3.12 -0.62
N ASP A 537 -3.41 4.19 -0.03
CA ASP A 537 -3.54 4.45 1.40
C ASP A 537 -4.99 4.88 1.79
N GLY A 538 -5.31 4.89 3.09
CA GLY A 538 -6.67 5.20 3.57
C GLY A 538 -7.22 6.59 3.16
N PRO A 539 -6.37 7.64 3.07
CA PRO A 539 -6.65 8.91 2.39
C PRO A 539 -6.80 8.85 0.86
N GLY A 540 -6.04 7.99 0.17
CA GLY A 540 -6.02 7.87 -1.29
C GLY A 540 -7.17 7.05 -1.86
N LEU A 541 -7.64 6.03 -1.13
CA LEU A 541 -8.84 5.25 -1.47
C LEU A 541 -10.08 6.13 -1.71
N VAL A 542 -10.19 7.29 -1.02
CA VAL A 542 -11.25 8.32 -1.21
C VAL A 542 -11.40 8.77 -2.67
N TYR A 543 -10.30 8.77 -3.44
CA TYR A 543 -10.33 9.18 -4.84
C TYR A 543 -10.87 8.07 -5.75
N TRP A 544 -10.63 6.80 -5.39
CA TRP A 544 -11.14 5.63 -6.08
C TRP A 544 -12.61 5.33 -5.75
N ASP A 545 -12.98 5.32 -4.46
CA ASP A 545 -14.30 4.92 -3.97
C ASP A 545 -15.36 6.05 -4.02
N GLY A 546 -14.93 7.31 -3.99
CA GLY A 546 -15.82 8.48 -3.89
C GLY A 546 -16.49 8.65 -2.52
N MET A 547 -16.07 7.90 -1.51
CA MET A 547 -16.62 7.89 -0.15
C MET A 547 -16.17 9.08 0.70
N VAL A 548 -16.72 9.16 1.91
CA VAL A 548 -16.25 10.03 2.99
C VAL A 548 -14.84 9.63 3.49
N GLY A 549 -14.22 10.54 4.23
CA GLY A 549 -13.06 10.23 5.05
C GLY A 549 -13.43 9.33 6.25
N HIS A 550 -12.41 8.77 6.88
CA HIS A 550 -12.49 7.79 7.98
C HIS A 550 -13.31 8.23 9.22
N SER A 551 -13.70 9.50 9.32
CA SER A 551 -14.49 10.07 10.42
C SER A 551 -15.99 10.28 10.10
N GLY A 552 -16.44 9.85 8.91
CA GLY A 552 -17.84 9.88 8.50
C GLY A 552 -18.69 8.74 9.09
N LYS A 553 -20.02 8.92 9.10
CA LYS A 553 -20.96 7.99 9.74
C LYS A 553 -20.91 6.57 9.14
N ASN A 554 -20.95 6.46 7.81
CA ASN A 554 -20.62 5.23 7.08
C ASN A 554 -19.22 5.42 6.49
N GLY A 555 -18.19 5.06 7.27
CA GLY A 555 -16.78 5.35 7.00
C GLY A 555 -15.90 4.11 6.78
N CYS A 556 -16.47 2.91 6.78
CA CYS A 556 -15.71 1.67 6.59
C CYS A 556 -15.33 1.48 5.11
N ARG A 557 -14.05 1.19 4.83
CA ARG A 557 -13.50 1.17 3.46
C ARG A 557 -14.01 0.05 2.56
N VAL A 558 -14.54 -1.03 3.14
CA VAL A 558 -15.22 -2.10 2.38
C VAL A 558 -16.72 -1.84 2.19
N TYR A 559 -17.25 -0.71 2.67
CA TYR A 559 -18.68 -0.35 2.60
C TYR A 559 -19.62 -1.44 3.16
N CYS A 560 -19.28 -2.02 4.32
CA CYS A 560 -20.10 -3.02 5.03
C CYS A 560 -21.42 -2.47 5.65
N GLY A 561 -21.71 -1.17 5.51
CA GLY A 561 -22.91 -0.55 6.07
C GLY A 561 -22.86 -0.26 7.58
N THR A 562 -21.90 -0.81 8.33
CA THR A 562 -21.69 -0.52 9.77
C THR A 562 -21.63 0.99 10.02
N LEU A 563 -22.58 1.47 10.84
CA LEU A 563 -22.69 2.89 11.18
C LEU A 563 -21.87 3.21 12.43
N GLY A 564 -21.05 4.25 12.34
CA GLY A 564 -20.28 4.76 13.47
C GLY A 564 -21.14 5.55 14.47
N ARG A 565 -20.66 5.56 15.72
CA ARG A 565 -21.21 6.33 16.85
C ARG A 565 -20.41 7.62 17.05
N ARG A 566 -21.05 8.71 17.47
CA ARG A 566 -20.39 9.98 17.81
C ARG A 566 -20.74 10.45 19.21
N LYS A 567 -19.83 11.23 19.80
CA LYS A 567 -20.04 11.91 21.10
C LYS A 567 -21.08 13.02 21.00
N HIS A 568 -21.70 13.35 22.13
CA HIS A 568 -22.46 14.57 22.35
C HIS A 568 -21.67 15.82 21.91
N HIS A 569 -22.30 16.69 21.12
CA HIS A 569 -21.68 17.82 20.38
C HIS A 569 -20.53 17.48 19.42
N GLY A 570 -20.15 16.21 19.27
CA GLY A 570 -19.10 15.75 18.37
C GLY A 570 -19.50 15.77 16.88
N LYS A 571 -18.52 16.00 16.02
CA LYS A 571 -18.65 15.92 14.55
C LYS A 571 -18.06 14.64 13.94
N HIS A 572 -17.21 13.94 14.69
CA HIS A 572 -16.51 12.74 14.25
C HIS A 572 -17.30 11.51 14.70
N TYR A 573 -17.48 10.56 13.79
CA TYR A 573 -18.00 9.24 14.09
C TYR A 573 -16.84 8.25 14.24
N TYR A 574 -17.04 7.25 15.10
CA TYR A 574 -16.12 6.18 15.46
C TYR A 574 -16.86 4.85 15.27
N PRO A 575 -16.28 3.84 14.60
CA PRO A 575 -16.98 2.58 14.32
C PRO A 575 -17.01 1.66 15.55
N ALA A 576 -17.53 2.16 16.68
CA ALA A 576 -17.78 1.37 17.88
C ALA A 576 -19.01 0.49 17.70
N LEU A 577 -18.82 -0.83 17.77
CA LEU A 577 -19.85 -1.83 17.66
C LEU A 577 -20.75 -1.83 18.89
N LEU A 578 -20.20 -1.61 20.09
CA LEU A 578 -20.95 -1.53 21.34
C LEU A 578 -21.46 -0.11 21.61
N GLN A 579 -22.68 -0.01 22.15
CA GLN A 579 -23.32 1.25 22.51
C GLN A 579 -22.80 1.75 23.86
N PRO A 580 -22.42 3.04 23.99
CA PRO A 580 -22.01 3.60 25.28
C PRO A 580 -23.15 3.53 26.30
N ARG A 581 -22.85 2.98 27.48
CA ARG A 581 -23.82 2.74 28.57
C ARG A 581 -24.04 3.99 29.45
N ASP A 582 -23.12 4.95 29.43
CA ASP A 582 -23.18 6.20 30.21
C ASP A 582 -24.00 7.30 29.52
N ARG A 583 -23.81 7.50 28.20
CA ARG A 583 -24.60 8.41 27.36
C ARG A 583 -24.56 7.99 25.90
N SER A 584 -25.73 7.95 25.27
CA SER A 584 -25.88 7.75 23.83
C SER A 584 -26.82 8.81 23.24
N ILE A 585 -26.60 9.21 21.99
CA ILE A 585 -27.35 10.30 21.34
C ILE A 585 -28.07 9.83 20.08
N HIS A 586 -29.14 10.55 19.69
CA HIS A 586 -29.94 10.24 18.51
C HIS A 586 -29.08 10.13 17.24
N GLY A 587 -29.16 8.96 16.58
CA GLY A 587 -28.36 8.61 15.41
C GLY A 587 -27.01 7.95 15.73
N SER A 588 -26.74 7.64 17.00
CA SER A 588 -25.62 6.81 17.49
C SER A 588 -26.06 5.82 18.58
N ASN A 589 -27.39 5.72 18.77
CA ASN A 589 -28.12 4.88 19.70
C ASN A 589 -28.76 3.64 19.02
N HIS A 590 -28.19 3.20 17.90
CA HIS A 590 -28.51 1.88 17.34
C HIS A 590 -28.06 0.77 18.31
N PRO A 591 -28.64 -0.44 18.22
CA PRO A 591 -28.22 -1.57 19.05
C PRO A 591 -26.73 -1.87 18.96
N ASP A 592 -26.25 -2.69 19.91
CA ASP A 592 -24.95 -3.33 19.81
C ASP A 592 -24.89 -4.20 18.54
N ILE A 593 -23.72 -4.28 17.90
CA ILE A 593 -23.50 -5.04 16.67
C ILE A 593 -22.59 -6.22 17.01
N ASP A 594 -22.98 -7.42 16.60
CA ASP A 594 -22.14 -8.61 16.72
C ASP A 594 -20.94 -8.51 15.75
N VAL A 595 -19.75 -8.68 16.29
CA VAL A 595 -18.47 -8.62 15.56
C VAL A 595 -18.23 -9.87 14.71
N PHE A 596 -18.81 -11.02 15.09
CA PHE A 596 -18.72 -12.27 14.33
C PHE A 596 -19.71 -12.31 13.15
N ASN A 597 -20.80 -11.53 13.22
CA ASN A 597 -21.85 -11.45 12.21
C ASN A 597 -21.94 -10.06 11.55
N LEU A 598 -20.79 -9.53 11.13
CA LEU A 598 -20.72 -8.27 10.39
C LEU A 598 -21.17 -8.46 8.93
N PRO A 599 -21.91 -7.51 8.33
CA PRO A 599 -22.30 -7.60 6.93
C PRO A 599 -21.07 -7.56 6.01
N LEU A 600 -21.11 -8.35 4.93
CA LEU A 600 -20.05 -8.40 3.92
C LEU A 600 -19.78 -7.02 3.29
N GLY A 601 -18.52 -6.78 2.93
CA GLY A 601 -18.12 -5.60 2.18
C GLY A 601 -18.85 -5.50 0.83
N GLY A 602 -19.44 -4.34 0.55
CA GLY A 602 -20.28 -4.10 -0.62
C GLY A 602 -21.79 -4.11 -0.33
N SER A 603 -22.22 -3.37 0.71
CA SER A 603 -23.65 -3.25 1.07
C SER A 603 -24.56 -3.00 -0.13
N THR A 604 -25.67 -3.76 -0.17
CA THR A 604 -26.71 -3.71 -1.20
C THR A 604 -27.33 -2.32 -1.38
N GLU A 605 -27.25 -1.46 -0.37
CA GLU A 605 -27.71 -0.07 -0.45
C GLU A 605 -26.85 0.82 -1.37
N TYR A 606 -25.65 0.40 -1.78
CA TYR A 606 -24.69 1.25 -2.50
C TYR A 606 -25.31 1.94 -3.73
N THR A 607 -26.07 1.21 -4.57
CA THR A 607 -26.73 1.77 -5.76
C THR A 607 -27.75 2.86 -5.40
N GLU A 608 -28.58 2.65 -4.38
CA GLU A 608 -29.60 3.64 -3.99
C GLU A 608 -28.96 4.85 -3.30
N ASN A 609 -27.96 4.62 -2.45
CA ASN A 609 -27.15 5.66 -1.84
C ASN A 609 -26.39 6.51 -2.90
N LEU A 610 -25.94 5.89 -4.00
CA LEU A 610 -25.33 6.56 -5.14
C LEU A 610 -26.34 7.40 -5.94
N LYS A 611 -27.54 6.86 -6.24
CA LYS A 611 -28.64 7.63 -6.85
C LYS A 611 -29.00 8.84 -5.99
N VAL A 612 -29.13 8.65 -4.68
CA VAL A 612 -29.48 9.71 -3.71
C VAL A 612 -28.44 10.83 -3.67
N ILE A 613 -27.13 10.53 -3.68
CA ILE A 613 -26.10 11.58 -3.60
C ILE A 613 -25.95 12.37 -4.91
N VAL A 614 -26.16 11.74 -6.08
CA VAL A 614 -26.07 12.41 -7.39
C VAL A 614 -27.29 13.28 -7.68
N ALA A 615 -28.49 12.83 -7.29
CA ALA A 615 -29.76 13.53 -7.50
C ALA A 615 -29.98 14.77 -6.60
N VAL A 616 -28.98 15.15 -5.79
CA VAL A 616 -29.07 16.28 -4.85
C VAL A 616 -29.15 17.63 -5.59
N ALA A 617 -30.11 18.47 -5.21
CA ALA A 617 -30.32 19.78 -5.83
C ALA A 617 -29.44 20.91 -5.28
N ASN A 618 -28.92 20.83 -4.04
CA ASN A 618 -28.12 21.90 -3.43
C ASN A 618 -27.08 21.41 -2.40
N MET A 619 -26.08 22.26 -2.11
CA MET A 619 -24.98 21.93 -1.19
C MET A 619 -25.40 21.61 0.26
N THR A 620 -26.53 22.12 0.74
CA THR A 620 -27.04 21.83 2.10
C THR A 620 -27.59 20.42 2.17
N GLN A 621 -28.41 20.03 1.19
CA GLN A 621 -28.86 18.65 1.00
C GLN A 621 -27.66 17.70 0.80
N TRP A 622 -26.63 18.11 0.05
CA TRP A 622 -25.43 17.30 -0.19
C TRP A 622 -24.68 17.01 1.11
N ALA A 623 -24.53 18.01 1.99
CA ALA A 623 -23.91 17.82 3.29
C ALA A 623 -24.68 16.82 4.17
N SER A 624 -26.02 16.84 4.11
CA SER A 624 -26.87 15.85 4.80
C SER A 624 -26.69 14.45 4.19
N LYS A 625 -26.95 14.30 2.88
CA LYS A 625 -26.89 13.00 2.20
C LYS A 625 -25.49 12.38 2.21
N LYS A 626 -24.42 13.17 2.14
CA LYS A 626 -23.04 12.71 2.36
C LYS A 626 -22.84 12.09 3.74
N THR A 627 -23.46 12.67 4.76
CA THR A 627 -23.37 12.19 6.15
C THR A 627 -24.25 10.95 6.37
N GLU A 628 -25.35 10.82 5.64
CA GLU A 628 -26.25 9.66 5.70
C GLU A 628 -25.68 8.44 4.94
N THR A 629 -25.26 8.65 3.68
CA THR A 629 -24.87 7.58 2.74
C THR A 629 -23.40 7.15 2.82
N GLY A 630 -22.52 8.01 3.35
CA GLY A 630 -21.06 7.83 3.26
C GLY A 630 -20.45 8.17 1.89
N LEU A 631 -21.20 8.72 0.93
CA LEU A 631 -20.71 9.03 -0.42
C LEU A 631 -20.53 10.55 -0.64
N THR A 632 -19.62 10.93 -1.55
CA THR A 632 -19.31 12.34 -1.86
C THR A 632 -19.45 12.71 -3.33
N LYS A 633 -19.19 11.76 -4.24
CA LYS A 633 -19.26 11.85 -5.71
C LYS A 633 -19.51 10.45 -6.29
N PRO A 634 -19.99 10.31 -7.54
CA PRO A 634 -19.87 9.06 -8.27
C PRO A 634 -18.39 8.81 -8.65
N PRO A 635 -17.82 7.63 -8.37
CA PRO A 635 -16.43 7.32 -8.70
C PRO A 635 -16.20 7.02 -10.19
N LEU A 636 -15.01 7.40 -10.68
CA LEU A 636 -14.62 7.30 -12.09
C LEU A 636 -14.71 5.87 -12.66
N ILE A 637 -14.46 4.85 -11.83
CA ILE A 637 -14.44 3.43 -12.21
C ILE A 637 -15.81 2.93 -12.71
N LEU A 638 -16.92 3.61 -12.37
CA LEU A 638 -18.25 3.36 -12.94
C LEU A 638 -18.32 3.55 -14.46
N GLY A 639 -17.29 4.15 -15.08
CA GLY A 639 -17.15 4.28 -16.52
C GLY A 639 -16.52 3.08 -17.23
N LEU A 640 -16.04 2.07 -16.49
CA LEU A 640 -15.55 0.81 -17.06
C LEU A 640 -16.72 -0.17 -17.29
N LYS A 641 -16.53 -1.15 -18.17
CA LYS A 641 -17.54 -2.20 -18.39
C LYS A 641 -17.67 -3.10 -17.15
N PRO A 642 -18.88 -3.38 -16.63
CA PRO A 642 -19.07 -4.29 -15.49
C PRO A 642 -18.47 -5.67 -15.72
N THR A 643 -18.66 -6.23 -16.93
CA THR A 643 -18.07 -7.53 -17.30
C THR A 643 -16.55 -7.51 -17.49
N ARG A 644 -15.89 -6.35 -17.34
CA ARG A 644 -14.43 -6.16 -17.46
C ARG A 644 -13.81 -5.44 -16.25
N CYS A 645 -14.54 -5.33 -15.14
CA CYS A 645 -14.03 -4.78 -13.89
C CYS A 645 -14.79 -5.37 -12.70
N LEU A 646 -14.12 -5.65 -11.58
CA LEU A 646 -14.80 -6.16 -10.38
C LEU A 646 -15.85 -5.17 -9.83
N GLY A 647 -15.70 -3.87 -10.13
CA GLY A 647 -16.69 -2.84 -9.85
C GLY A 647 -16.62 -2.26 -8.44
N ILE A 648 -17.31 -1.14 -8.24
CA ILE A 648 -17.32 -0.41 -6.96
C ILE A 648 -18.46 -0.96 -6.07
N PRO A 649 -18.25 -1.12 -4.75
CA PRO A 649 -17.01 -0.91 -3.99
C PRO A 649 -16.09 -2.14 -3.94
N LEU A 650 -16.48 -3.26 -4.56
CA LEU A 650 -15.82 -4.57 -4.44
C LEU A 650 -14.34 -4.55 -4.85
N CYS A 651 -13.93 -3.71 -5.80
CA CYS A 651 -12.53 -3.56 -6.23
C CYS A 651 -11.63 -2.79 -5.25
N MET A 652 -12.17 -2.17 -4.19
CA MET A 652 -11.35 -1.60 -3.10
C MET A 652 -10.72 -2.71 -2.26
N THR A 653 -9.53 -2.46 -1.73
CA THR A 653 -8.80 -3.40 -0.87
C THR A 653 -8.38 -2.77 0.45
N THR A 654 -8.52 -3.49 1.56
CA THR A 654 -7.90 -3.12 2.84
C THR A 654 -6.38 -3.30 2.79
N ASP A 655 -5.61 -2.21 2.74
CA ASP A 655 -4.15 -2.28 2.77
C ASP A 655 -3.62 -2.65 4.16
N ILE A 656 -3.22 -3.91 4.32
CA ILE A 656 -2.64 -4.44 5.55
C ILE A 656 -1.34 -3.71 5.97
N MET A 657 -0.60 -3.12 5.02
CA MET A 657 0.62 -2.35 5.33
C MET A 657 0.30 -1.10 6.16
N HIS A 658 -0.54 -0.20 5.66
CA HIS A 658 -0.94 0.99 6.41
C HIS A 658 -1.79 0.64 7.64
N LEU A 659 -2.57 -0.45 7.61
CA LEU A 659 -3.31 -0.92 8.77
C LEU A 659 -2.38 -1.25 9.95
N ALA A 660 -1.26 -1.95 9.71
CA ALA A 660 -0.24 -2.24 10.72
C ALA A 660 0.29 -0.96 11.39
N GLY A 661 0.56 0.09 10.60
CA GLY A 661 0.98 1.39 11.10
C GLY A 661 -0.08 2.11 11.94
N ASN A 662 -1.34 2.11 11.47
CA ASN A 662 -2.46 2.76 12.17
C ASN A 662 -2.83 2.07 13.49
N ILE A 663 -2.72 0.73 13.55
CA ILE A 663 -2.85 -0.05 14.80
C ILE A 663 -1.70 0.25 15.76
N SER A 664 -0.47 0.31 15.25
CA SER A 664 0.71 0.63 16.06
C SER A 664 0.62 2.02 16.70
N ASP A 665 0.20 3.04 15.93
CA ASP A 665 0.00 4.40 16.46
C ASP A 665 -1.11 4.46 17.53
N LEU A 666 -2.20 3.73 17.34
CA LEU A 666 -3.27 3.59 18.35
C LEU A 666 -2.73 2.99 19.65
N LEU A 667 -2.15 1.78 19.58
CA LEU A 667 -1.71 1.04 20.77
C LEU A 667 -0.59 1.77 21.52
N ILE A 668 0.41 2.31 20.81
CA ILE A 668 1.45 3.12 21.45
C ILE A 668 0.87 4.39 22.06
N SER A 669 -0.13 5.03 21.43
CA SER A 669 -0.78 6.20 22.04
C SER A 669 -1.58 5.88 23.30
N LEU A 670 -2.16 4.68 23.38
CA LEU A 670 -2.82 4.16 24.59
C LEU A 670 -1.79 3.83 25.67
N TRP A 671 -0.80 2.99 25.39
CA TRP A 671 0.22 2.58 26.37
C TRP A 671 1.07 3.74 26.90
N ARG A 672 1.27 4.80 26.10
CA ARG A 672 1.96 6.03 26.56
C ARG A 672 1.03 7.09 27.16
N GLY A 673 -0.28 6.84 27.22
CA GLY A 673 -1.26 7.81 27.69
C GLY A 673 -1.28 9.13 26.90
N THR A 674 -0.79 9.17 25.66
CA THR A 674 -0.64 10.41 24.89
C THR A 674 -1.93 10.88 24.23
N MET A 675 -2.97 10.03 24.18
CA MET A 675 -4.28 10.41 23.62
C MET A 675 -4.95 11.55 24.40
N ASP A 676 -5.74 12.37 23.71
CA ASP A 676 -6.53 13.44 24.32
C ASP A 676 -7.59 12.83 25.26
N CYS A 677 -7.51 13.16 26.55
CA CYS A 677 -8.55 12.80 27.53
C CYS A 677 -9.75 13.75 27.36
N SER A 678 -10.96 13.20 27.41
CA SER A 678 -12.19 13.98 27.21
C SER A 678 -12.84 14.37 28.53
N PRO A 679 -13.59 15.49 28.59
CA PRO A 679 -14.35 15.85 29.80
C PRO A 679 -15.24 14.69 30.27
N GLY A 680 -15.08 14.30 31.53
CA GLY A 680 -15.78 13.14 32.11
C GLY A 680 -14.98 11.83 32.12
N ASP A 681 -13.71 11.84 31.71
CA ASP A 681 -12.74 10.77 31.96
C ASP A 681 -11.47 11.29 32.63
N ASP A 682 -10.65 10.38 33.16
CA ASP A 682 -9.37 10.68 33.81
C ASP A 682 -8.30 9.70 33.35
N LYS A 683 -7.06 10.19 33.22
CA LYS A 683 -5.89 9.37 32.83
C LYS A 683 -5.36 8.52 33.99
N ASP A 684 -5.60 8.94 35.22
CA ASP A 684 -5.23 8.16 36.40
C ASP A 684 -6.08 6.86 36.49
N ASN A 685 -7.18 6.77 35.71
CA ASN A 685 -8.01 5.58 35.51
C ASN A 685 -7.73 4.85 34.17
N TRP A 686 -6.51 4.97 33.64
CA TRP A 686 -6.01 4.26 32.44
C TRP A 686 -4.85 3.32 32.86
N ASP A 687 -5.15 2.21 33.52
CA ASP A 687 -4.17 1.22 34.03
C ASP A 687 -3.27 0.59 32.95
N TRP A 688 -3.67 0.69 31.68
CA TRP A 688 -2.86 0.31 30.52
C TRP A 688 -1.73 1.28 30.16
N THR A 689 -1.58 2.46 30.81
CA THR A 689 -0.58 3.49 30.41
C THR A 689 0.84 3.21 30.90
N VAL A 690 1.31 1.98 30.74
CA VAL A 690 2.56 1.46 31.31
C VAL A 690 3.85 2.03 30.69
N LEU A 691 3.74 2.84 29.63
CA LEU A 691 4.82 3.56 28.96
C LEU A 691 4.64 5.10 29.02
N ALA A 692 3.85 5.60 29.97
CA ALA A 692 3.61 7.04 30.15
C ALA A 692 4.80 7.81 30.75
N ASP A 693 5.61 7.17 31.60
CA ASP A 693 6.86 7.77 32.07
C ASP A 693 7.92 7.83 30.94
N GLU A 694 8.66 8.94 30.89
CA GLU A 694 9.64 9.21 29.84
C GLU A 694 10.97 8.47 30.06
N ASN A 695 11.28 7.95 31.26
CA ASN A 695 12.39 7.03 31.46
C ASN A 695 11.99 5.61 31.05
N THR A 696 10.85 5.10 31.54
CA THR A 696 10.33 3.78 31.14
C THR A 696 10.18 3.68 29.62
N TRP A 697 9.65 4.73 28.96
CA TRP A 697 9.56 4.78 27.50
C TRP A 697 10.93 4.79 26.80
N ARG A 698 11.92 5.50 27.36
CA ARG A 698 13.30 5.54 26.83
C ARG A 698 14.00 4.20 26.99
N GLU A 699 13.88 3.57 28.15
CA GLU A 699 14.48 2.27 28.49
C GLU A 699 13.89 1.15 27.62
N HIS A 700 12.56 1.11 27.46
CA HIS A 700 11.89 0.25 26.47
C HIS A 700 12.37 0.54 25.04
N GLY A 701 12.56 1.81 24.69
CA GLY A 701 13.17 2.22 23.42
C GLY A 701 14.58 1.68 23.20
N GLU A 702 15.39 1.63 24.27
CA GLU A 702 16.74 1.06 24.27
C GLU A 702 16.69 -0.48 24.21
N GLU A 703 15.81 -1.16 24.94
CA GLU A 703 15.60 -2.62 24.86
C GLU A 703 15.26 -3.07 23.43
N ILE A 704 14.31 -2.40 22.78
CA ILE A 704 13.88 -2.67 21.40
C ILE A 704 15.02 -2.49 20.40
N GLU A 705 15.93 -1.53 20.61
CA GLU A 705 17.12 -1.41 19.77
C GLU A 705 18.16 -2.53 20.06
N HIS A 706 18.35 -2.94 21.31
CA HIS A 706 19.26 -4.04 21.65
C HIS A 706 18.76 -5.39 21.10
N ALA A 707 17.46 -5.65 21.13
CA ALA A 707 16.82 -6.82 20.53
C ALA A 707 17.16 -6.97 19.03
N GLY A 708 17.42 -5.85 18.33
CA GLY A 708 17.85 -5.83 16.94
C GLY A 708 19.16 -6.57 16.62
N LEU A 709 19.97 -6.92 17.63
CA LEU A 709 21.13 -7.81 17.47
C LEU A 709 20.72 -9.29 17.29
N CYS A 710 19.60 -9.70 17.91
CA CYS A 710 19.05 -11.06 17.80
C CYS A 710 18.27 -11.30 16.50
N LEU A 711 17.87 -10.22 15.80
CA LEU A 711 17.09 -10.30 14.56
C LEU A 711 17.99 -10.57 13.33
N PRO A 712 17.80 -11.67 12.58
CA PRO A 712 18.58 -12.01 11.39
C PRO A 712 18.58 -10.92 10.32
N SER A 713 19.61 -10.88 9.47
CA SER A 713 19.70 -9.88 8.38
C SER A 713 18.63 -10.05 7.28
N SER A 714 17.85 -11.13 7.29
CA SER A 714 16.65 -11.29 6.47
C SER A 714 15.46 -10.45 6.96
N TYR A 715 15.48 -9.96 8.20
CA TYR A 715 14.43 -9.11 8.79
C TYR A 715 14.70 -7.63 8.43
N ASP A 716 15.02 -7.39 7.16
CA ASP A 716 15.44 -6.11 6.56
C ASP A 716 16.36 -5.25 7.43
N ARG A 717 15.81 -4.24 8.12
CA ARG A 717 16.57 -3.27 8.91
C ARG A 717 16.64 -3.68 10.39
N LYS A 718 17.71 -3.28 11.08
CA LYS A 718 17.75 -3.35 12.55
C LYS A 718 16.68 -2.36 13.07
N PRO A 719 15.80 -2.72 14.01
CA PRO A 719 14.94 -1.76 14.69
C PRO A 719 15.81 -0.68 15.34
N ARG A 720 15.42 0.58 15.12
CA ARG A 720 16.00 1.74 15.79
C ARG A 720 15.27 1.96 17.12
N ASN A 721 15.89 2.67 18.06
CA ASN A 721 15.23 3.08 19.30
C ASN A 721 13.90 3.81 18.97
N ILE A 722 12.77 3.20 19.37
CA ILE A 722 11.45 3.70 19.01
C ILE A 722 11.13 5.03 19.71
N ALA A 723 11.61 5.21 20.95
CA ALA A 723 11.44 6.45 21.70
C ALA A 723 12.12 7.65 21.04
N GLU A 724 13.31 7.46 20.47
CA GLU A 724 13.98 8.51 19.71
C GLU A 724 13.34 8.80 18.34
N LYS A 725 12.83 7.77 17.65
CA LYS A 725 12.55 7.84 16.20
C LYS A 725 11.07 7.91 15.82
N ILE A 726 10.13 7.57 16.71
CA ILE A 726 8.68 7.58 16.45
C ILE A 726 8.18 8.92 15.88
N ASN A 727 8.70 10.04 16.40
CA ASN A 727 8.29 11.39 16.00
C ASN A 727 9.01 11.94 14.76
N THR A 728 10.00 11.21 14.21
CA THR A 728 10.91 11.76 13.17
C THR A 728 11.05 10.90 11.93
N GLN A 729 11.26 9.58 12.06
CA GLN A 729 11.69 8.74 10.94
C GLN A 729 11.27 7.26 11.00
N TYR A 730 10.53 6.82 12.02
CA TYR A 730 10.12 5.40 12.14
C TYR A 730 9.20 5.00 10.98
N LYS A 731 9.51 3.90 10.28
CA LYS A 731 8.78 3.44 9.08
C LYS A 731 7.73 2.38 9.42
N THR A 732 6.75 2.21 8.53
CA THR A 732 5.66 1.22 8.64
C THR A 732 6.16 -0.21 8.88
N TRP A 733 7.26 -0.63 8.24
CA TRP A 733 7.90 -1.92 8.52
C TRP A 733 8.50 -2.02 9.93
N GLU A 734 9.07 -0.94 10.47
CA GLU A 734 9.60 -0.93 11.85
C GLU A 734 8.45 -0.96 12.87
N PHE A 735 7.33 -0.27 12.59
CA PHE A 735 6.09 -0.42 13.36
C PHE A 735 5.55 -1.85 13.31
N GLN A 736 5.52 -2.49 12.14
CA GLN A 736 5.06 -3.88 12.01
C GLN A 736 5.96 -4.85 12.78
N LEU A 737 7.29 -4.71 12.64
CA LEU A 737 8.31 -5.51 13.33
C LEU A 737 8.27 -5.32 14.86
N TYR A 738 8.00 -4.10 15.31
CA TYR A 738 7.79 -3.78 16.72
C TYR A 738 6.49 -4.41 17.23
N THR A 739 5.33 -3.97 16.71
CA THR A 739 4.01 -4.31 17.26
C THR A 739 3.68 -5.79 17.11
N PHE A 740 3.93 -6.39 15.95
CA PHE A 740 3.53 -7.77 15.66
C PHE A 740 4.67 -8.78 15.82
N GLY A 741 5.67 -8.45 16.64
CA GLY A 741 6.87 -9.28 16.83
C GLY A 741 7.58 -9.05 18.16
N LEU A 742 8.11 -7.84 18.39
CA LEU A 742 8.86 -7.54 19.62
C LEU A 742 7.95 -7.19 20.81
N ALA A 743 6.90 -6.41 20.59
CA ALA A 743 6.06 -5.89 21.67
C ALA A 743 5.41 -6.97 22.56
N PRO A 744 4.94 -8.14 22.06
CA PRO A 744 4.46 -9.22 22.93
C PRO A 744 5.52 -9.70 23.94
N ILE A 745 6.77 -9.81 23.47
CA ILE A 745 7.94 -10.30 24.24
C ILE A 745 8.40 -9.29 25.28
N PHE A 746 8.35 -8.00 24.95
CA PHE A 746 8.80 -6.92 25.83
C PHE A 746 7.71 -6.39 26.77
N LEU A 747 6.44 -6.48 26.40
CA LEU A 747 5.31 -6.04 27.24
C LEU A 747 4.73 -7.12 28.16
N TYR A 748 5.18 -8.38 28.04
CA TYR A 748 4.83 -9.43 29.01
C TYR A 748 5.33 -9.05 30.42
N ASN A 749 4.45 -9.19 31.42
CA ASN A 749 4.64 -8.70 32.80
C ASN A 749 4.89 -7.18 32.94
N VAL A 750 4.71 -6.39 31.88
CA VAL A 750 4.76 -4.91 31.92
C VAL A 750 3.36 -4.33 31.70
N LEU A 751 2.64 -4.79 30.69
CA LEU A 751 1.24 -4.46 30.42
C LEU A 751 0.33 -5.39 31.26
N PRO A 752 -0.77 -4.92 31.90
CA PRO A 752 -1.59 -5.78 32.75
C PRO A 752 -2.24 -6.90 31.93
N MET A 753 -2.37 -8.08 32.54
CA MET A 753 -2.55 -9.35 31.81
C MET A 753 -3.74 -9.34 30.85
N ALA A 754 -4.89 -8.76 31.22
CA ALA A 754 -6.08 -8.69 30.36
C ALA A 754 -5.83 -7.91 29.05
N TYR A 755 -5.07 -6.82 29.09
CA TYR A 755 -4.70 -6.06 27.89
C TYR A 755 -3.62 -6.78 27.09
N TRP A 756 -2.72 -7.52 27.75
CA TRP A 756 -1.66 -8.28 27.08
C TRP A 756 -2.19 -9.51 26.35
N THR A 757 -3.09 -10.29 26.96
CA THR A 757 -3.74 -11.44 26.30
C THR A 757 -4.61 -10.99 25.12
N ASN A 758 -5.40 -9.92 25.29
CA ASN A 758 -6.14 -9.27 24.21
C ASN A 758 -5.19 -8.86 23.07
N PHE A 759 -4.11 -8.14 23.38
CA PHE A 759 -3.10 -7.75 22.40
C PHE A 759 -2.45 -8.94 21.68
N CYS A 760 -2.23 -10.07 22.37
CA CYS A 760 -1.74 -11.29 21.74
C CYS A 760 -2.72 -11.89 20.72
N LYS A 761 -4.04 -11.81 20.93
CA LYS A 761 -5.05 -12.25 19.94
C LYS A 761 -4.93 -11.47 18.63
N LEU A 762 -4.88 -10.13 18.72
CA LEU A 762 -4.58 -9.26 17.58
C LEU A 762 -3.28 -9.67 16.90
N VAL A 763 -2.20 -9.89 17.67
CA VAL A 763 -0.89 -10.17 17.08
C VAL A 763 -0.88 -11.50 16.32
N ARG A 764 -1.45 -12.58 16.87
CA ARG A 764 -1.55 -13.86 16.17
C ARG A 764 -2.40 -13.75 14.91
N GLY A 765 -3.61 -13.21 15.01
CA GLY A 765 -4.50 -13.07 13.85
C GLY A 765 -3.88 -12.21 12.75
N PHE A 766 -3.21 -11.11 13.11
CA PHE A 766 -2.52 -10.25 12.14
C PHE A 766 -1.26 -10.91 11.55
N GLN A 767 -0.52 -11.72 12.32
CA GLN A 767 0.58 -12.54 11.81
C GLN A 767 0.08 -13.54 10.76
N ILE A 768 -1.02 -14.25 11.02
CA ILE A 768 -1.67 -15.16 10.07
C ILE A 768 -2.08 -14.41 8.79
N MET A 769 -2.76 -13.27 8.91
CA MET A 769 -3.23 -12.49 7.75
C MET A 769 -2.09 -11.79 6.96
N CYS A 770 -0.85 -11.81 7.46
CA CYS A 770 0.33 -11.36 6.72
C CYS A 770 0.98 -12.45 5.86
N GLN A 771 0.62 -13.73 6.02
CA GLN A 771 1.31 -14.84 5.36
C GLN A 771 1.15 -14.82 3.83
N THR A 772 2.12 -15.42 3.14
CA THR A 772 2.09 -15.68 1.69
C THR A 772 1.23 -16.88 1.29
N ALA A 773 0.88 -17.73 2.26
CA ALA A 773 -0.06 -18.83 2.12
C ALA A 773 -0.82 -18.97 3.44
N ILE A 774 -2.15 -19.11 3.38
CA ILE A 774 -3.02 -19.25 4.57
C ILE A 774 -3.93 -20.46 4.35
N THR A 775 -3.90 -21.42 5.28
CA THR A 775 -4.80 -22.59 5.26
C THR A 775 -6.22 -22.23 5.69
N HIS A 776 -7.18 -23.12 5.43
CA HIS A 776 -8.56 -22.96 5.89
C HIS A 776 -8.66 -22.82 7.42
N ASP A 777 -7.93 -23.64 8.18
CA ASP A 777 -8.01 -23.65 9.64
C ASP A 777 -7.39 -22.37 10.22
N GLU A 778 -6.29 -21.88 9.65
CA GLU A 778 -5.72 -20.57 9.99
C GLU A 778 -6.67 -19.40 9.68
N ILE A 779 -7.53 -19.52 8.66
CA ILE A 779 -8.58 -18.54 8.36
C ILE A 779 -9.66 -18.51 9.45
N LEU A 780 -10.04 -19.67 10.00
CA LEU A 780 -10.94 -19.77 11.16
C LEU A 780 -10.28 -19.21 12.42
N ASP A 781 -9.03 -19.61 12.71
CA ASP A 781 -8.23 -19.10 13.84
C ASP A 781 -8.15 -17.57 13.78
N ALA A 782 -7.77 -17.01 12.63
CA ALA A 782 -7.66 -15.57 12.45
C ALA A 782 -9.01 -14.86 12.61
N HIS A 783 -10.13 -15.45 12.14
CA HIS A 783 -11.45 -14.86 12.34
C HIS A 783 -11.80 -14.78 13.84
N ALA A 784 -11.67 -15.90 14.56
CA ALA A 784 -11.97 -15.98 15.98
C ALA A 784 -11.09 -15.02 16.82
N LEU A 785 -9.79 -14.99 16.54
CA LEU A 785 -8.82 -14.14 17.24
C LEU A 785 -9.05 -12.64 16.97
N LEU A 786 -9.33 -12.25 15.73
CA LEU A 786 -9.47 -10.84 15.37
C LEU A 786 -10.84 -10.26 15.78
N CYS A 787 -11.92 -11.03 15.68
CA CYS A 787 -13.24 -10.61 16.16
C CYS A 787 -13.29 -10.59 17.70
N GLY A 788 -12.76 -11.62 18.36
CA GLY A 788 -12.58 -11.63 19.82
C GLY A 788 -11.72 -10.47 20.32
N TRP A 789 -10.68 -10.09 19.56
CA TRP A 789 -9.87 -8.92 19.88
C TRP A 789 -10.66 -7.61 19.87
N GLU A 790 -11.42 -7.30 18.82
CA GLU A 790 -12.17 -6.04 18.70
C GLU A 790 -13.26 -5.93 19.79
N PHE A 791 -13.98 -7.01 20.07
CA PHE A 791 -14.96 -7.06 21.16
C PHE A 791 -14.33 -6.80 22.54
N GLU A 792 -13.25 -7.50 22.88
CA GLU A 792 -12.52 -7.28 24.13
C GLU A 792 -11.89 -5.89 24.20
N PHE A 793 -11.35 -5.37 23.10
CA PHE A 793 -10.78 -4.02 23.03
C PHE A 793 -11.84 -2.95 23.35
N GLU A 794 -13.08 -3.14 22.88
CA GLU A 794 -14.19 -2.26 23.22
C GLU A 794 -14.62 -2.35 24.69
N ASN A 795 -14.56 -3.53 25.31
CA ASN A 795 -14.84 -3.70 26.74
C ASN A 795 -13.70 -3.18 27.63
N LEU A 796 -12.44 -3.37 27.24
CA LEU A 796 -11.26 -3.02 28.03
C LEU A 796 -10.89 -1.53 27.92
N TYR A 797 -10.55 -1.06 26.72
CA TYR A 797 -10.04 0.30 26.53
C TYR A 797 -11.19 1.32 26.48
N TYR A 798 -12.14 1.11 25.58
CA TYR A 798 -13.30 1.99 25.41
C TYR A 798 -14.24 1.91 26.63
N ASN A 799 -14.40 0.72 27.22
CA ASN A 799 -15.19 0.47 28.43
C ASN A 799 -16.60 1.09 28.34
N LEU A 800 -17.18 1.02 27.13
CA LEU A 800 -18.53 1.48 26.77
C LEU A 800 -18.89 2.89 27.31
N ARG A 801 -17.92 3.82 27.34
CA ARG A 801 -18.11 5.20 27.83
C ARG A 801 -18.00 6.24 26.72
N GLU A 802 -18.98 7.12 26.56
CA GLU A 802 -19.05 8.14 25.51
C GLU A 802 -17.75 8.96 25.44
N CYS A 803 -17.19 9.33 26.58
CA CYS A 803 -15.95 10.08 26.70
C CYS A 803 -14.71 9.35 26.14
N ARG A 804 -14.76 8.02 25.97
CA ARG A 804 -13.69 7.14 25.44
C ARG A 804 -13.88 6.69 23.99
N LEU A 805 -14.96 7.07 23.30
CA LEU A 805 -15.24 6.68 21.90
C LEU A 805 -14.07 6.91 20.91
N GLN A 806 -13.15 7.84 21.19
CA GLN A 806 -11.97 8.11 20.36
C GLN A 806 -10.90 7.01 20.38
N PHE A 807 -11.02 6.01 21.26
CA PHE A 807 -10.13 4.85 21.28
C PHE A 807 -10.50 3.84 20.18
N VAL A 808 -11.79 3.71 19.83
CA VAL A 808 -12.23 2.90 18.68
C VAL A 808 -11.97 3.68 17.39
N ARG A 809 -10.70 3.72 16.99
CA ARG A 809 -10.28 4.33 15.72
C ARG A 809 -10.69 3.43 14.54
N PRO A 810 -10.85 3.98 13.33
CA PRO A 810 -11.19 3.20 12.13
C PRO A 810 -10.25 2.05 11.77
N CYS A 811 -9.03 2.01 12.33
CA CYS A 811 -8.15 0.86 12.19
C CYS A 811 -8.59 -0.36 13.01
N VAL A 812 -9.29 -0.19 14.14
CA VAL A 812 -9.85 -1.30 14.94
C VAL A 812 -10.81 -2.10 14.06
N HIS A 813 -11.89 -1.45 13.62
CA HIS A 813 -12.90 -2.04 12.74
C HIS A 813 -12.39 -2.53 11.38
N GLN A 814 -11.20 -2.13 10.94
CA GLN A 814 -10.60 -2.63 9.68
C GLN A 814 -9.91 -4.00 9.84
N VAL A 815 -9.59 -4.42 11.07
CA VAL A 815 -8.89 -5.68 11.34
C VAL A 815 -9.81 -6.88 11.11
N VAL A 816 -11.07 -6.82 11.54
CA VAL A 816 -12.05 -7.92 11.35
C VAL A 816 -12.41 -8.18 9.89
N HIS A 817 -12.37 -7.16 9.03
CA HIS A 817 -12.57 -7.33 7.58
C HIS A 817 -11.40 -8.01 6.86
N LEU A 818 -10.25 -8.22 7.50
CA LEU A 818 -9.09 -8.86 6.85
C LEU A 818 -9.42 -10.28 6.37
N VAL A 819 -10.18 -11.05 7.15
CA VAL A 819 -10.46 -12.46 6.84
C VAL A 819 -11.53 -12.59 5.75
N SER A 820 -12.64 -11.87 5.87
CA SER A 820 -13.70 -11.87 4.85
C SER A 820 -13.21 -11.33 3.51
N GLU A 821 -12.38 -10.28 3.50
CA GLU A 821 -11.73 -9.82 2.28
C GLU A 821 -10.72 -10.83 1.73
N ALA A 822 -9.96 -11.54 2.58
CA ALA A 822 -9.02 -12.56 2.08
C ALA A 822 -9.72 -13.76 1.41
N ILE A 823 -10.85 -14.22 1.96
CA ILE A 823 -11.70 -15.25 1.36
C ILE A 823 -12.21 -14.81 -0.03
N HIS A 824 -12.51 -13.52 -0.20
CA HIS A 824 -12.96 -13.00 -1.49
C HIS A 824 -11.83 -12.57 -2.44
N LYS A 825 -10.64 -12.19 -1.94
CA LYS A 825 -9.58 -11.54 -2.74
C LYS A 825 -8.22 -12.27 -2.77
N GLY A 826 -8.08 -13.38 -2.05
CA GLY A 826 -6.79 -14.00 -1.74
C GLY A 826 -5.98 -13.21 -0.68
N PRO A 827 -4.75 -13.64 -0.36
CA PRO A 827 -4.01 -13.12 0.79
C PRO A 827 -3.77 -11.59 0.77
N PRO A 828 -3.96 -10.86 1.89
CA PRO A 828 -3.80 -9.41 1.95
C PRO A 828 -2.42 -8.88 1.53
N ILE A 829 -1.37 -9.72 1.64
CA ILE A 829 -0.02 -9.38 1.19
C ILE A 829 0.07 -9.19 -0.33
N CYS A 830 -0.83 -9.78 -1.12
CA CYS A 830 -0.84 -9.69 -2.59
C CYS A 830 -1.39 -8.37 -3.15
N TYR A 831 -2.09 -7.56 -2.34
CA TYR A 831 -2.59 -6.23 -2.73
C TYR A 831 -2.10 -5.08 -1.81
N ALA A 832 -1.16 -5.38 -0.91
CA ALA A 832 -0.54 -4.41 -0.01
C ALA A 832 0.31 -3.33 -0.73
N GLN A 833 0.36 -2.10 -0.20
CA GLN A 833 1.02 -0.96 -0.84
C GLN A 833 2.57 -1.00 -0.86
N TRP A 834 3.20 -2.06 -0.37
CA TRP A 834 4.66 -2.27 -0.42
C TRP A 834 5.26 -2.05 -1.82
N THR A 835 4.53 -2.41 -2.87
CA THR A 835 4.99 -2.31 -4.26
C THR A 835 5.02 -0.86 -4.75
N MET A 836 4.09 -0.02 -4.28
CA MET A 836 4.08 1.42 -4.58
C MET A 836 5.17 2.15 -3.83
N GLU A 837 5.25 1.99 -2.51
CA GLU A 837 6.33 2.54 -1.65
C GLU A 837 7.73 2.18 -2.18
N ARG A 838 7.93 0.91 -2.57
CA ARG A 838 9.18 0.45 -3.21
C ARG A 838 9.43 1.16 -4.54
N THR A 839 8.39 1.38 -5.35
CA THR A 839 8.50 2.06 -6.66
C THR A 839 8.81 3.55 -6.49
N ILE A 840 8.15 4.24 -5.56
CA ILE A 840 8.43 5.62 -5.18
C ILE A 840 9.89 5.76 -4.74
N GLY A 841 10.37 4.91 -3.82
CA GLY A 841 11.78 4.88 -3.41
C GLY A 841 12.75 4.63 -4.57
N ASN A 842 12.45 3.64 -5.43
CA ASN A 842 13.25 3.29 -6.62
C ASN A 842 13.27 4.38 -7.70
N LEU A 843 12.35 5.34 -7.67
CA LEU A 843 12.32 6.50 -8.57
C LEU A 843 12.97 7.73 -7.91
N GLY A 844 12.77 7.91 -6.60
CA GLY A 844 13.45 8.93 -5.79
C GLY A 844 14.97 8.80 -5.84
N GLU A 845 15.50 7.57 -5.74
CA GLU A 845 16.93 7.26 -5.91
C GLU A 845 17.49 7.59 -7.31
N GLN A 846 16.61 7.82 -8.30
CA GLN A 846 16.99 8.19 -9.67
C GLN A 846 16.87 9.69 -9.95
N ILE A 847 16.29 10.50 -9.05
CA ILE A 847 16.23 11.96 -9.21
C ILE A 847 17.64 12.56 -9.09
N ARG A 848 18.05 13.26 -10.15
CA ARG A 848 19.41 13.81 -10.31
C ARG A 848 19.44 15.31 -10.58
N GLN A 849 18.31 15.90 -10.97
CA GLN A 849 18.18 17.33 -11.24
C GLN A 849 17.34 18.05 -10.17
N PRO A 850 17.95 18.58 -9.09
CA PRO A 850 17.21 19.24 -8.00
C PRO A 850 16.50 20.53 -8.44
N SER A 851 16.86 21.11 -9.59
CA SER A 851 16.20 22.30 -10.13
C SER A 851 14.89 22.03 -10.88
N LYS A 852 14.60 20.77 -11.26
CA LYS A 852 13.36 20.36 -11.94
C LYS A 852 12.97 18.91 -11.57
N PRO A 853 12.76 18.59 -10.28
CA PRO A 853 12.57 17.21 -9.81
C PRO A 853 11.33 16.55 -10.45
N PHE A 854 10.21 17.27 -10.53
CA PHE A 854 8.97 16.78 -11.13
C PHE A 854 9.11 16.40 -12.61
N ALA A 855 9.87 17.18 -13.40
CA ALA A 855 10.13 16.83 -14.80
C ALA A 855 11.17 15.68 -14.92
N ASN A 856 12.04 15.52 -13.92
CA ASN A 856 13.01 14.44 -13.88
C ASN A 856 12.33 13.10 -13.51
N ILE A 857 11.50 13.05 -12.47
CA ILE A 857 10.83 11.80 -12.05
C ILE A 857 9.86 11.28 -13.12
N SER A 858 9.09 12.13 -13.80
CA SER A 858 8.28 11.71 -14.96
C SER A 858 9.15 11.09 -16.06
N ARG A 859 10.34 11.63 -16.32
CA ARG A 859 11.27 11.08 -17.32
C ARG A 859 11.86 9.74 -16.88
N GLU A 860 12.35 9.62 -15.64
CA GLU A 860 12.86 8.33 -15.15
C GLU A 860 11.73 7.27 -15.07
N GLY A 861 10.48 7.70 -14.87
CA GLY A 861 9.29 6.85 -14.95
C GLY A 861 9.01 6.31 -16.36
N VAL A 862 9.01 7.18 -17.38
CA VAL A 862 8.91 6.77 -18.80
C VAL A 862 10.08 5.85 -19.19
N ARG A 863 11.29 6.23 -18.79
CA ARG A 863 12.52 5.44 -18.99
C ARG A 863 12.44 4.06 -18.32
N ARG A 864 11.92 3.98 -17.10
CA ARG A 864 11.68 2.71 -16.38
C ARG A 864 10.71 1.83 -17.17
N CYS A 865 9.59 2.40 -17.60
CA CYS A 865 8.60 1.70 -18.41
C CYS A 865 9.19 1.14 -19.71
N GLN A 866 9.99 1.96 -20.41
CA GLN A 866 10.69 1.58 -21.64
C GLN A 866 11.76 0.51 -21.41
N ILE A 867 12.59 0.62 -20.37
CA ILE A 867 13.57 -0.40 -20.00
C ILE A 867 12.89 -1.71 -19.60
N ASN A 868 11.85 -1.66 -18.77
CA ASN A 868 11.09 -2.84 -18.35
C ASN A 868 10.51 -3.60 -19.55
N SER A 869 9.88 -2.85 -20.46
CA SER A 869 9.33 -3.41 -21.71
C SER A 869 10.42 -3.96 -22.63
N LEU A 870 11.57 -3.29 -22.73
CA LEU A 870 12.71 -3.73 -23.54
C LEU A 870 13.28 -5.07 -23.05
N LEU A 871 13.46 -5.20 -21.73
CA LEU A 871 13.94 -6.43 -21.09
C LEU A 871 12.88 -7.55 -21.09
N SER A 872 11.60 -7.22 -21.31
CA SER A 872 10.53 -8.22 -21.51
C SER A 872 10.52 -8.78 -22.94
N VAL A 873 10.89 -7.94 -23.92
CA VAL A 873 10.97 -8.29 -25.36
C VAL A 873 12.31 -8.93 -25.72
N MET A 874 13.40 -8.56 -25.05
CA MET A 874 14.76 -9.10 -25.23
C MET A 874 15.39 -9.40 -23.86
N PRO A 875 15.02 -10.52 -23.20
CA PRO A 875 15.54 -10.88 -21.89
C PRO A 875 17.05 -11.15 -21.86
N GLU A 876 17.68 -11.41 -23.01
CA GLU A 876 19.12 -11.64 -23.12
C GLU A 876 19.97 -10.35 -23.05
N LEU A 877 19.32 -9.19 -22.91
CA LEU A 877 19.92 -7.93 -22.48
C LEU A 877 19.98 -7.78 -20.94
N ASN A 878 19.33 -8.67 -20.19
CA ASN A 878 19.32 -8.63 -18.73
C ASN A 878 20.46 -9.47 -18.13
N GLU A 879 21.61 -8.84 -17.89
CA GLU A 879 22.79 -9.49 -17.28
C GLU A 879 22.60 -9.94 -15.80
N SER A 880 21.42 -9.74 -15.20
CA SER A 880 21.14 -10.07 -13.78
C SER A 880 20.80 -11.55 -13.51
N THR A 881 21.57 -12.47 -14.07
CA THR A 881 21.48 -13.90 -13.74
C THR A 881 21.89 -14.14 -12.28
N GLU A 882 21.02 -14.74 -11.46
CA GLU A 882 21.32 -15.15 -10.07
C GLU A 882 22.25 -16.39 -10.00
N CYS A 883 23.38 -16.36 -10.72
CA CYS A 883 24.39 -17.41 -10.65
C CYS A 883 24.94 -17.55 -9.22
N LEU A 884 24.95 -18.78 -8.69
CA LEU A 884 25.53 -19.05 -7.39
C LEU A 884 27.02 -18.62 -7.36
N PRO A 885 27.49 -17.93 -6.29
CA PRO A 885 28.82 -17.34 -6.28
C PRO A 885 29.90 -18.42 -6.31
N GLN A 886 30.93 -18.23 -7.15
CA GLN A 886 31.99 -19.22 -7.43
C GLN A 886 32.51 -19.93 -6.17
N GLY A 887 32.32 -21.25 -6.12
CA GLY A 887 32.71 -22.09 -4.97
C GLY A 887 31.64 -22.26 -3.89
N ALA A 888 30.41 -21.81 -4.15
CA ALA A 888 29.20 -22.40 -3.56
C ALA A 888 28.96 -23.82 -4.10
N VAL A 889 28.10 -24.58 -3.44
CA VAL A 889 27.64 -25.92 -3.83
C VAL A 889 26.12 -25.89 -3.86
N ASP A 890 25.54 -26.14 -5.02
CA ASP A 890 24.09 -26.33 -5.18
C ASP A 890 23.68 -27.69 -4.57
N LEU A 891 22.56 -27.72 -3.87
CA LEU A 891 21.96 -28.92 -3.27
C LEU A 891 20.60 -29.29 -3.89
N GLY A 892 20.13 -28.53 -4.88
CA GLY A 892 18.78 -28.61 -5.41
C GLY A 892 17.73 -27.91 -4.54
N ASP A 893 16.53 -27.77 -5.10
CA ASP A 893 15.33 -27.21 -4.46
C ASP A 893 15.51 -25.78 -3.89
N GLY A 894 16.50 -25.03 -4.40
CA GLY A 894 16.85 -23.68 -3.92
C GLY A 894 17.82 -23.63 -2.74
N TYR A 895 18.24 -24.78 -2.20
CA TYR A 895 19.24 -24.88 -1.14
C TYR A 895 20.66 -24.82 -1.71
N ALA A 896 21.55 -23.99 -1.13
CA ALA A 896 22.95 -23.95 -1.56
C ALA A 896 23.94 -23.63 -0.42
N LEU A 897 25.00 -24.43 -0.27
CA LEU A 897 26.10 -24.15 0.67
C LEU A 897 27.03 -23.10 0.08
N LEU A 898 27.17 -21.94 0.74
CA LEU A 898 27.98 -20.84 0.22
C LEU A 898 29.47 -20.99 0.59
N ARG A 899 30.38 -20.49 -0.26
CA ARG A 899 31.87 -20.63 -0.25
C ARG A 899 32.61 -20.56 1.10
N LYS A 900 32.01 -20.01 2.18
CA LYS A 900 32.66 -19.84 3.49
C LYS A 900 32.76 -21.18 4.25
N ARG A 901 33.69 -22.04 3.82
CA ARG A 901 34.00 -23.35 4.41
C ARG A 901 35.39 -23.42 5.08
N ALA A 902 35.68 -24.54 5.74
CA ALA A 902 36.98 -24.85 6.33
C ALA A 902 38.02 -25.18 5.24
N LYS A 903 39.31 -24.86 5.46
CA LYS A 903 40.37 -25.16 4.48
C LYS A 903 40.58 -26.67 4.29
N HIS A 904 40.55 -27.42 5.39
CA HIS A 904 40.81 -28.85 5.45
C HIS A 904 39.62 -29.57 6.12
N PRO A 905 39.34 -30.84 5.77
CA PRO A 905 38.49 -31.71 6.56
C PRO A 905 39.10 -31.99 7.95
N ILE A 906 38.27 -32.39 8.91
CA ILE A 906 38.69 -32.87 10.24
C ILE A 906 37.88 -34.11 10.62
N ALA A 907 38.40 -34.96 11.51
CA ALA A 907 37.58 -35.95 12.18
C ALA A 907 36.57 -35.27 13.14
N PRO A 908 35.31 -35.73 13.22
CA PRO A 908 34.41 -35.39 14.33
C PRO A 908 35.01 -35.82 15.69
N GLN A 909 34.70 -35.09 16.76
CA GLN A 909 35.14 -35.40 18.13
C GLN A 909 34.05 -35.04 19.14
N GLY A 910 34.04 -35.71 20.30
CA GLY A 910 33.07 -35.47 21.39
C GLY A 910 31.63 -35.76 20.97
N ASP A 911 30.69 -35.03 21.56
CA ASP A 911 29.23 -35.21 21.37
C ASP A 911 28.81 -35.03 19.91
N VAL A 912 29.55 -34.22 19.15
CA VAL A 912 29.41 -34.07 17.69
C VAL A 912 29.66 -35.37 16.94
N ALA A 913 30.65 -36.17 17.36
CA ALA A 913 30.91 -37.49 16.77
C ALA A 913 29.79 -38.48 17.11
N LEU A 914 29.31 -38.44 18.35
CA LEU A 914 28.19 -39.26 18.80
C LEU A 914 26.91 -38.95 18.01
N ALA A 915 26.54 -37.68 17.86
CA ALA A 915 25.35 -37.26 17.12
C ALA A 915 25.41 -37.59 15.61
N ILE A 916 26.60 -37.50 14.98
CA ILE A 916 26.78 -37.93 13.58
C ILE A 916 26.69 -39.47 13.46
N SER A 917 27.25 -40.22 14.42
CA SER A 917 27.16 -41.68 14.46
C SER A 917 25.71 -42.16 14.63
N GLN A 918 24.97 -41.55 15.56
CA GLN A 918 23.54 -41.82 15.78
C GLN A 918 22.69 -41.53 14.52
N PHE A 919 22.98 -40.45 13.80
CA PHE A 919 22.28 -40.09 12.56
C PHE A 919 22.59 -41.02 11.38
N LEU A 920 23.82 -41.54 11.28
CA LEU A 920 24.18 -42.53 10.26
C LEU A 920 23.67 -43.94 10.60
N GLY A 921 23.45 -44.24 11.88
CA GLY A 921 23.06 -45.56 12.35
C GLY A 921 24.21 -46.58 12.38
N PRO A 922 23.99 -47.77 12.96
CA PRO A 922 25.02 -48.77 13.17
C PRO A 922 25.62 -49.27 11.85
N GLY A 923 26.94 -49.51 11.85
CA GLY A 923 27.68 -50.07 10.71
C GLY A 923 28.40 -49.04 9.83
N HIS A 924 28.19 -47.74 10.04
CA HIS A 924 28.91 -46.69 9.31
C HIS A 924 30.16 -46.20 10.04
N GLU A 925 31.28 -46.05 9.32
CA GLU A 925 32.45 -45.33 9.82
C GLU A 925 32.20 -43.82 9.84
N LEU A 926 32.74 -43.11 10.84
CA LEU A 926 32.64 -41.65 10.98
C LEU A 926 33.50 -40.93 9.91
N PRO A 927 32.91 -40.25 8.91
CA PRO A 927 33.68 -39.64 7.84
C PRO A 927 34.37 -38.36 8.29
N HIS A 928 35.47 -38.01 7.61
CA HIS A 928 36.11 -36.70 7.79
C HIS A 928 35.21 -35.58 7.23
N ILE A 929 34.89 -34.60 8.07
CA ILE A 929 33.95 -33.52 7.77
C ILE A 929 34.66 -32.21 7.44
N GLN A 930 34.15 -31.48 6.45
CA GLN A 930 34.55 -30.10 6.17
C GLN A 930 33.42 -29.18 6.66
N LYS A 931 33.71 -28.17 7.49
CA LYS A 931 32.67 -27.29 8.03
C LYS A 931 32.31 -26.16 7.05
N TRP A 932 31.05 -25.99 6.70
CA TRP A 932 30.48 -24.83 6.02
C TRP A 932 29.75 -23.93 7.02
N ALA A 933 29.78 -22.62 6.78
CA ALA A 933 29.24 -21.62 7.71
C ALA A 933 28.01 -20.85 7.21
N ARG A 934 27.48 -21.21 6.03
CA ARG A 934 26.36 -20.53 5.37
C ARG A 934 25.60 -21.48 4.45
N LEU A 935 24.27 -21.47 4.56
CA LEU A 935 23.32 -22.14 3.70
C LEU A 935 22.32 -21.11 3.17
N ARG A 936 22.16 -20.98 1.85
CA ARG A 936 21.00 -20.32 1.22
C ARG A 936 19.82 -21.29 1.37
N LEU A 937 18.69 -20.78 1.83
CA LEU A 937 17.39 -21.46 1.87
C LEU A 937 16.56 -21.08 0.62
N PRO A 938 15.52 -21.87 0.26
CA PRO A 938 14.71 -21.60 -0.94
C PRO A 938 14.02 -20.23 -0.89
N ASN A 939 13.56 -19.83 0.30
CA ASN A 939 12.94 -18.53 0.59
C ASN A 939 13.92 -17.33 0.60
N GLY A 940 15.12 -17.49 0.02
CA GLY A 940 16.16 -16.47 -0.13
C GLY A 940 16.95 -16.14 1.16
N GLN A 941 16.55 -16.67 2.32
CA GLN A 941 17.28 -16.43 3.57
C GLN A 941 18.66 -17.12 3.56
N ILE A 942 19.60 -16.60 4.35
CA ILE A 942 20.92 -17.21 4.53
C ILE A 942 21.09 -17.60 5.99
N ALA A 943 20.85 -18.88 6.29
CA ALA A 943 21.19 -19.48 7.57
C ALA A 943 22.71 -19.51 7.74
N ARG A 944 23.20 -19.19 8.94
CA ARG A 944 24.62 -19.15 9.31
C ARG A 944 24.93 -20.15 10.41
N SER A 945 26.14 -20.10 10.95
CA SER A 945 26.59 -21.05 11.96
C SER A 945 27.39 -20.41 13.09
N ALA A 946 27.20 -20.88 14.32
CA ALA A 946 27.97 -20.46 15.50
C ALA A 946 29.49 -20.47 15.24
N TRP A 947 30.00 -21.52 14.58
CA TRP A 947 31.43 -21.69 14.22
C TRP A 947 32.09 -20.48 13.52
N ARG A 948 31.33 -19.60 12.84
CA ARG A 948 31.85 -18.36 12.24
C ARG A 948 31.14 -17.09 12.66
N GLU A 949 29.94 -17.18 13.24
CA GLU A 949 29.22 -16.02 13.75
C GLU A 949 29.75 -15.58 15.12
N CYS A 950 30.04 -16.53 16.02
CA CYS A 950 30.59 -16.26 17.35
C CYS A 950 32.05 -15.76 17.33
N LEU A 951 32.74 -15.86 16.18
CA LEU A 951 34.08 -15.27 15.97
C LEU A 951 34.04 -13.76 15.64
N ARG A 952 32.86 -13.13 15.72
CA ARG A 952 32.66 -11.70 15.43
C ARG A 952 32.17 -11.00 16.70
N PRO A 953 32.64 -9.77 16.99
CA PRO A 953 32.13 -8.99 18.11
C PRO A 953 30.60 -8.85 18.08
N PRO A 954 29.87 -9.02 19.22
CA PRO A 954 28.41 -9.01 19.25
C PRO A 954 27.76 -7.76 18.65
N ASP A 955 28.37 -6.58 18.86
CA ASP A 955 27.96 -5.29 18.28
C ASP A 955 27.93 -5.29 16.74
N ARG A 956 28.62 -6.25 16.11
CA ARG A 956 28.73 -6.37 14.64
C ARG A 956 27.93 -7.54 14.09
N VAL A 957 27.20 -8.26 14.93
CA VAL A 957 26.41 -9.44 14.56
C VAL A 957 24.92 -9.10 14.53
N ARG A 958 24.24 -9.61 13.49
CA ARG A 958 22.80 -9.87 13.51
C ARG A 958 22.68 -11.38 13.46
N ILE A 959 22.23 -11.99 14.56
CA ILE A 959 22.24 -13.45 14.74
C ILE A 959 21.38 -14.08 13.64
N SER A 960 21.94 -15.02 12.89
CA SER A 960 21.28 -15.65 11.74
C SER A 960 21.57 -17.15 11.65
N ARG A 961 21.96 -17.73 12.79
CA ARG A 961 22.27 -19.16 12.98
C ARG A 961 21.16 -19.95 13.67
N ASN A 962 20.11 -19.28 14.15
CA ASN A 962 18.95 -19.95 14.76
C ASN A 962 17.94 -20.25 13.66
N VAL A 963 17.42 -21.48 13.64
CA VAL A 963 16.55 -21.98 12.57
C VAL A 963 15.37 -22.75 13.14
N LYS A 964 14.23 -22.68 12.43
CA LYS A 964 13.14 -23.65 12.56
C LYS A 964 13.28 -24.76 11.51
N PHE A 965 12.95 -25.97 11.88
CA PHE A 965 13.07 -27.15 11.03
C PHE A 965 12.04 -28.22 11.41
N PHE A 966 11.59 -28.99 10.42
CA PHE A 966 10.67 -30.11 10.64
C PHE A 966 11.44 -31.36 11.08
N HIS A 967 11.02 -31.98 12.19
CA HIS A 967 11.69 -33.16 12.78
C HIS A 967 10.71 -34.02 13.60
N GLU A 968 10.77 -35.34 13.43
CA GLU A 968 9.93 -36.33 14.15
C GLU A 968 8.39 -36.11 14.06
N GLY A 969 7.92 -35.21 13.18
CA GLY A 969 6.51 -34.85 12.99
C GLY A 969 6.16 -33.40 13.39
N GLU A 970 7.09 -32.69 14.05
CA GLU A 970 6.87 -31.38 14.64
C GLU A 970 7.82 -30.30 14.06
N ILE A 971 7.44 -29.03 14.22
CA ILE A 971 8.37 -27.90 14.03
C ILE A 971 9.23 -27.76 15.28
N ARG A 972 10.56 -27.80 15.12
CA ARG A 972 11.56 -27.68 16.19
C ARG A 972 12.55 -26.57 15.90
N CYS A 973 13.15 -26.02 16.96
CA CYS A 973 14.08 -24.88 16.90
C CYS A 973 15.49 -25.28 17.33
N GLY A 974 16.52 -24.71 16.70
CA GLY A 974 17.92 -24.99 17.05
C GLY A 974 18.92 -23.93 16.61
N GLU A 975 20.03 -23.83 17.33
CA GLU A 975 21.21 -23.04 16.94
C GLU A 975 22.15 -23.90 16.08
N VAL A 976 22.29 -23.57 14.80
CA VAL A 976 23.22 -24.24 13.88
C VAL A 976 24.66 -24.00 14.31
N GLN A 977 25.35 -25.08 14.65
CA GLN A 977 26.77 -25.06 14.99
C GLN A 977 27.63 -24.96 13.73
N TYR A 978 27.32 -25.74 12.70
CA TYR A 978 27.85 -25.68 11.33
C TYR A 978 27.10 -26.66 10.40
N PHE A 979 27.28 -26.46 9.09
CA PHE A 979 26.79 -27.38 8.04
C PHE A 979 27.95 -28.27 7.54
N THR A 980 27.69 -29.49 7.10
CA THR A 980 28.68 -30.36 6.43
C THR A 980 28.02 -31.34 5.46
N ARG A 981 28.80 -31.85 4.51
CA ARG A 981 28.42 -33.01 3.70
C ARG A 981 29.08 -34.25 4.31
N LEU A 982 28.33 -35.31 4.58
CA LEU A 982 28.86 -36.62 4.95
C LEU A 982 29.02 -37.46 3.68
N ALA A 983 30.20 -38.03 3.46
CA ALA A 983 30.39 -39.04 2.40
C ALA A 983 29.99 -40.41 2.96
N VAL A 984 29.05 -41.08 2.31
CA VAL A 984 28.53 -42.39 2.72
C VAL A 984 28.68 -43.38 1.56
N SER A 985 29.09 -44.61 1.86
CA SER A 985 29.34 -45.66 0.87
C SER A 985 28.14 -46.59 0.74
N ASN A 986 27.53 -46.66 -0.44
CA ASN A 986 26.54 -47.70 -0.75
C ASN A 986 27.27 -48.96 -1.24
N MET A 987 27.23 -50.07 -0.48
CA MET A 987 27.58 -51.42 -0.94
C MET A 987 26.65 -52.44 -0.23
N PRO A 988 26.33 -53.58 -0.86
CA PRO A 988 27.13 -54.79 -0.62
C PRO A 988 28.18 -55.05 -1.71
N ALA A 989 29.20 -55.83 -1.38
CA ALA A 989 30.36 -56.04 -2.25
C ALA A 989 30.03 -56.88 -3.50
N ASN A 990 29.87 -56.22 -4.65
CA ASN A 990 30.23 -56.71 -5.98
C ASN A 990 30.11 -55.58 -7.03
N GLU A 991 31.19 -54.84 -7.24
CA GLU A 991 31.63 -54.15 -8.49
C GLU A 991 32.65 -53.03 -8.15
N ASN A 992 33.62 -52.80 -9.03
CA ASN A 992 34.86 -52.06 -8.72
C ASN A 992 34.74 -50.52 -8.77
N GLN A 993 33.60 -49.94 -8.37
CA GLN A 993 33.44 -48.49 -8.23
C GLN A 993 32.69 -48.11 -6.95
N GLN A 994 33.42 -47.75 -5.88
CA GLN A 994 32.85 -47.16 -4.67
C GLN A 994 32.21 -45.80 -5.00
N ARG A 995 30.88 -45.80 -5.19
CA ARG A 995 30.12 -44.61 -5.56
C ARG A 995 29.59 -43.91 -4.30
N PHE A 996 30.45 -43.09 -3.69
CA PHE A 996 30.09 -42.29 -2.52
C PHE A 996 28.88 -41.38 -2.81
N ASN A 997 27.87 -41.45 -1.95
CA ASN A 997 26.78 -40.49 -1.91
C ASN A 997 27.07 -39.42 -0.85
N PHE A 998 26.56 -38.20 -1.04
CA PHE A 998 26.69 -37.11 -0.06
C PHE A 998 25.37 -36.86 0.65
N ILE A 999 25.38 -36.94 1.99
CA ILE A 999 24.26 -36.51 2.83
C ILE A 999 24.59 -35.12 3.39
N ASP A 1000 23.84 -34.12 2.98
CA ASP A 1000 23.98 -32.75 3.47
C ASP A 1000 23.25 -32.54 4.80
N ILE A 1001 24.01 -32.21 5.85
CA ILE A 1001 23.52 -32.07 7.22
C ILE A 1001 23.84 -30.70 7.85
N ALA A 1002 23.02 -30.34 8.84
CA ALA A 1002 23.36 -29.35 9.85
C ALA A 1002 23.57 -30.06 11.20
N VAL A 1003 24.62 -29.65 11.93
CA VAL A 1003 24.76 -29.97 13.35
C VAL A 1003 24.11 -28.83 14.12
N VAL A 1004 23.08 -29.13 14.91
CA VAL A 1004 22.26 -28.14 15.63
C VAL A 1004 22.32 -28.39 17.13
N ARG A 1005 22.39 -27.30 17.91
CA ARG A 1005 22.18 -27.30 19.36
C ARG A 1005 20.70 -27.01 19.61
N MET A 1006 20.02 -27.89 20.33
CA MET A 1006 18.55 -27.88 20.43
C MET A 1006 18.03 -26.78 21.36
N TYR A 1007 16.90 -26.18 21.00
CA TYR A 1007 16.02 -25.54 21.98
C TYR A 1007 15.00 -26.58 22.52
N SER A 1008 14.54 -26.39 23.75
CA SER A 1008 13.44 -27.15 24.32
C SER A 1008 12.14 -26.92 23.54
N LEU A 1009 11.13 -27.77 23.79
CA LEU A 1009 9.75 -27.40 23.49
C LEU A 1009 9.39 -26.08 24.22
N PRO A 1010 8.47 -25.26 23.68
CA PRO A 1010 8.03 -24.04 24.34
C PRO A 1010 7.26 -24.31 25.64
N ASP A 1011 7.20 -23.33 26.55
CA ASP A 1011 6.25 -23.39 27.68
C ASP A 1011 4.80 -23.34 27.14
N HIS A 1012 4.09 -24.47 27.24
CA HIS A 1012 2.73 -24.61 26.71
C HIS A 1012 1.70 -23.69 27.39
N HIS A 1013 1.90 -23.32 28.65
CA HIS A 1013 0.98 -22.42 29.37
C HIS A 1013 1.12 -21.00 28.84
N LEU A 1014 2.35 -20.50 28.73
CA LEU A 1014 2.66 -19.19 28.16
C LEU A 1014 2.28 -19.12 26.67
N LEU A 1015 2.47 -20.20 25.92
CA LEU A 1015 2.06 -20.30 24.52
C LEU A 1015 0.53 -20.27 24.36
N ARG A 1016 -0.23 -20.95 25.23
CA ARG A 1016 -1.70 -20.89 25.26
C ARG A 1016 -2.19 -19.49 25.65
N LEU A 1017 -1.68 -18.95 26.76
CA LEU A 1017 -2.04 -17.62 27.29
C LEU A 1017 -1.79 -16.50 26.26
N SER A 1018 -0.74 -16.64 25.45
CA SER A 1018 -0.39 -15.72 24.37
C SER A 1018 -1.01 -16.05 23.01
N SER A 1019 -2.03 -16.92 22.92
CA SER A 1019 -2.69 -17.27 21.65
C SER A 1019 -1.73 -17.78 20.55
N GLN A 1020 -0.71 -18.56 20.93
CA GLN A 1020 0.45 -19.00 20.13
C GLN A 1020 1.51 -17.91 19.78
N VAL A 1021 1.52 -16.72 20.38
CA VAL A 1021 2.51 -15.67 20.05
C VAL A 1021 3.86 -15.84 20.78
N MET A 1022 3.86 -16.27 22.05
CA MET A 1022 5.08 -16.39 22.88
C MET A 1022 5.56 -17.83 23.01
N ALA A 1023 6.26 -18.31 21.99
CA ALA A 1023 7.01 -19.55 22.05
C ALA A 1023 8.36 -19.34 22.76
N ALA A 1024 8.38 -19.44 24.09
CA ALA A 1024 9.58 -19.31 24.92
C ALA A 1024 10.21 -20.69 25.23
N SER A 1025 11.48 -20.88 24.86
CA SER A 1025 12.23 -22.14 25.06
C SER A 1025 13.57 -21.93 25.77
N LEU A 1026 14.06 -22.96 26.45
CA LEU A 1026 15.44 -23.02 26.98
C LEU A 1026 16.40 -23.52 25.90
N LEU A 1027 17.65 -23.05 25.92
CA LEU A 1027 18.72 -23.52 25.03
C LEU A 1027 19.46 -24.71 25.68
N LEU A 1028 19.19 -25.93 25.21
CA LEU A 1028 19.75 -27.17 25.74
C LEU A 1028 21.22 -27.33 25.34
N GLU A 1029 21.99 -28.15 26.06
CA GLU A 1029 23.32 -28.63 25.61
C GLU A 1029 23.22 -29.79 24.59
N GLU A 1030 22.02 -30.30 24.32
CA GLU A 1030 21.77 -31.38 23.36
C GLU A 1030 22.19 -30.96 21.93
N LEU A 1031 22.99 -31.81 21.28
CA LEU A 1031 23.33 -31.71 19.86
C LEU A 1031 22.61 -32.80 19.07
N LYS A 1032 21.74 -32.41 18.11
CA LYS A 1032 21.21 -33.31 17.08
C LYS A 1032 21.85 -33.01 15.72
N VAL A 1033 21.72 -33.98 14.81
CA VAL A 1033 22.07 -33.86 13.40
C VAL A 1033 20.79 -33.97 12.58
N ILE A 1034 20.57 -32.99 11.70
CA ILE A 1034 19.40 -32.92 10.81
C ILE A 1034 19.85 -32.79 9.35
N ARG A 1035 19.02 -33.23 8.40
CA ARG A 1035 19.25 -32.97 6.97
C ARG A 1035 19.04 -31.48 6.71
N VAL A 1036 19.87 -30.85 5.87
CA VAL A 1036 19.72 -29.39 5.62
C VAL A 1036 18.39 -29.01 4.98
N LYS A 1037 17.75 -29.93 4.24
CA LYS A 1037 16.43 -29.72 3.62
C LYS A 1037 15.25 -29.80 4.60
N CYS A 1038 15.49 -30.15 5.87
CA CYS A 1038 14.50 -29.99 6.93
C CYS A 1038 14.39 -28.54 7.42
N ILE A 1039 15.35 -27.66 7.09
CA ILE A 1039 15.41 -26.28 7.57
C ILE A 1039 14.51 -25.37 6.73
N GLU A 1040 13.39 -24.95 7.30
CA GLU A 1040 12.39 -24.12 6.62
C GLU A 1040 12.76 -22.63 6.66
N GLY A 1041 13.35 -22.15 7.76
CA GLY A 1041 13.57 -20.73 7.96
C GLY A 1041 14.55 -20.37 9.08
N VAL A 1042 15.08 -19.15 9.00
CA VAL A 1042 15.91 -18.50 10.00
C VAL A 1042 15.03 -17.66 10.92
N ILE A 1043 15.04 -18.00 12.21
CA ILE A 1043 14.24 -17.38 13.26
C ILE A 1043 15.09 -16.44 14.12
N ALA A 1044 14.46 -15.45 14.73
CA ALA A 1044 15.06 -14.76 15.87
C ALA A 1044 14.75 -15.53 17.16
N MET A 1045 15.70 -15.56 18.09
CA MET A 1045 15.50 -16.09 19.45
C MET A 1045 15.97 -15.01 20.42
N ILE A 1046 15.02 -14.36 21.10
CA ILE A 1046 15.24 -13.16 21.90
C ILE A 1046 15.29 -13.56 23.39
N PRO A 1047 16.41 -13.35 24.09
CA PRO A 1047 16.50 -13.70 25.50
C PRO A 1047 15.66 -12.74 26.36
N ARG A 1048 14.83 -13.29 27.25
CA ARG A 1048 14.14 -12.57 28.33
C ARG A 1048 14.27 -13.36 29.63
N HIS A 1049 14.24 -12.66 30.76
CA HIS A 1049 13.96 -13.29 32.04
C HIS A 1049 12.45 -13.50 32.11
N ILE A 1050 12.03 -14.74 32.33
CA ILE A 1050 10.63 -15.12 32.43
C ILE A 1050 10.44 -15.90 33.73
N GLN A 1051 9.49 -15.45 34.53
CA GLN A 1051 8.97 -16.22 35.65
C GLN A 1051 8.06 -17.31 35.08
N THR A 1052 8.47 -18.56 35.26
CA THR A 1052 7.69 -19.72 34.79
C THR A 1052 6.48 -19.99 35.68
N HIS A 1053 5.55 -20.81 35.18
CA HIS A 1053 4.38 -21.27 35.95
C HIS A 1053 4.75 -22.00 37.27
N SER A 1054 5.98 -22.53 37.38
CA SER A 1054 6.55 -23.10 38.61
C SER A 1054 7.22 -22.07 39.54
N GLY A 1055 6.99 -20.78 39.30
CA GLY A 1055 7.51 -19.67 40.10
C GLY A 1055 9.00 -19.36 39.93
N SER A 1056 9.69 -20.10 39.05
CA SER A 1056 11.14 -19.99 38.87
C SER A 1056 11.49 -18.98 37.78
N ASP A 1057 12.28 -17.96 38.12
CA ASP A 1057 12.88 -17.01 37.16
C ASP A 1057 14.03 -17.67 36.39
N MET A 1058 13.93 -17.69 35.06
CA MET A 1058 14.97 -18.22 34.19
C MET A 1058 15.10 -17.42 32.90
N THR A 1059 16.29 -17.41 32.30
CA THR A 1059 16.51 -16.81 30.98
C THR A 1059 16.00 -17.76 29.90
N MET A 1060 14.82 -17.46 29.38
CA MET A 1060 14.23 -18.16 28.23
C MET A 1060 14.51 -17.38 26.95
N TYR A 1061 14.44 -18.07 25.81
CA TYR A 1061 14.56 -17.48 24.50
C TYR A 1061 13.21 -17.53 23.79
N CYS A 1062 12.60 -16.37 23.59
CA CYS A 1062 11.36 -16.23 22.84
C CYS A 1062 11.64 -16.30 21.34
N MET A 1063 11.02 -17.25 20.64
CA MET A 1063 11.03 -17.28 19.19
C MET A 1063 10.28 -16.06 18.64
N MET A 1064 10.85 -15.43 17.61
CA MET A 1064 10.15 -14.47 16.77
C MET A 1064 10.43 -14.80 15.31
N GLU A 1065 9.37 -14.91 14.53
CA GLU A 1065 9.43 -15.11 13.08
C GLU A 1065 9.35 -13.75 12.34
N ARG A 1066 9.69 -13.72 11.04
CA ARG A 1066 9.60 -12.49 10.25
C ARG A 1066 8.15 -12.28 9.82
N PRO A 1067 7.50 -11.14 10.10
CA PRO A 1067 6.19 -10.83 9.54
C PRO A 1067 6.19 -10.97 8.01
N GLY A 1068 5.17 -11.61 7.45
CA GLY A 1068 5.12 -11.89 6.00
C GLY A 1068 5.82 -13.17 5.55
N TYR A 1069 6.18 -14.07 6.47
CA TYR A 1069 6.59 -15.46 6.19
C TYR A 1069 5.58 -16.40 6.85
N ASN A 1070 5.52 -17.66 6.38
CA ASN A 1070 4.66 -18.68 6.99
C ASN A 1070 5.04 -18.90 8.46
N VAL A 1071 4.07 -18.61 9.32
CA VAL A 1071 4.12 -18.70 10.79
C VAL A 1071 4.05 -20.17 11.20
N SER A 1072 4.63 -20.51 12.35
CA SER A 1072 4.55 -21.86 12.89
C SER A 1072 3.21 -22.07 13.61
N ASN A 1073 2.51 -23.15 13.30
CA ASN A 1073 1.54 -23.74 14.22
C ASN A 1073 2.31 -24.63 15.20
N LEU A 1074 2.12 -24.40 16.50
CA LEU A 1074 2.85 -25.08 17.57
C LEU A 1074 1.96 -26.00 18.41
N GLY A 1075 0.86 -26.50 17.81
CA GLY A 1075 0.12 -27.66 18.33
C GLY A 1075 -0.90 -27.37 19.42
N ILE A 1076 -1.46 -26.16 19.47
CA ILE A 1076 -2.54 -25.80 20.39
C ILE A 1076 -3.73 -25.27 19.58
N MET A 1077 -4.78 -26.08 19.41
CA MET A 1077 -6.01 -25.62 18.76
C MET A 1077 -6.75 -24.61 19.65
N TYR A 1078 -7.52 -23.72 19.02
CA TYR A 1078 -8.29 -22.68 19.71
C TYR A 1078 -9.69 -23.21 20.02
N GLY A 1079 -10.01 -23.37 21.31
CA GLY A 1079 -11.27 -23.97 21.82
C GLY A 1079 -12.55 -23.17 21.55
N VAL A 1080 -12.62 -22.34 20.51
CA VAL A 1080 -13.81 -21.53 20.16
C VAL A 1080 -14.92 -22.38 19.51
N TYR A 1081 -14.67 -23.68 19.35
CA TYR A 1081 -15.65 -24.71 18.97
C TYR A 1081 -15.76 -25.84 20.01
N GLU A 1082 -15.16 -25.68 21.19
CA GLU A 1082 -15.55 -26.48 22.36
C GLU A 1082 -16.81 -25.80 22.90
N ASN A 1083 -17.97 -26.47 22.83
CA ASN A 1083 -19.17 -25.99 23.50
C ASN A 1083 -18.91 -25.93 25.01
N ASP A 1084 -19.34 -24.86 25.67
CA ASP A 1084 -19.46 -24.80 27.13
C ASP A 1084 -20.66 -25.65 27.60
N ASP A 1085 -20.60 -26.97 27.34
CA ASP A 1085 -21.54 -28.00 27.84
C ASP A 1085 -21.05 -28.64 29.17
N ASP A 1086 -20.10 -27.99 29.87
CA ASP A 1086 -19.71 -28.31 31.27
C ASP A 1086 -20.62 -27.54 32.26
N ASP A 1087 -21.93 -27.81 32.21
CA ASP A 1087 -22.90 -27.28 33.18
C ASP A 1087 -22.78 -28.08 34.49
N GLU A 1088 -22.18 -27.51 35.56
CA GLU A 1088 -22.07 -28.12 36.90
C GLU A 1088 -23.44 -28.18 37.64
N GLY A 1089 -24.45 -28.74 36.98
CA GLY A 1089 -25.76 -29.07 37.54
C GLY A 1089 -25.73 -30.42 38.28
N ASN A 1090 -25.81 -30.37 39.61
CA ASN A 1090 -26.06 -31.58 40.41
C ASN A 1090 -27.50 -32.10 40.20
N ASP A 1091 -27.67 -33.40 40.50
CA ASP A 1091 -28.94 -34.15 40.59
C ASP A 1091 -29.73 -34.40 39.29
N VAL A 1092 -29.63 -35.63 38.76
CA VAL A 1092 -30.71 -36.66 38.76
C VAL A 1092 -30.15 -37.99 38.21
N GLU A 1093 -30.79 -39.12 38.57
CA GLU A 1093 -30.36 -40.53 38.31
C GLU A 1093 -30.18 -40.94 36.83
#